data_AF-A0A954IKZ6-F1
#
_entry.id   AF-A0A954IKZ6-F1
#
_cell.length_a   1.000
_cell.length_b   1.000
_cell.length_c   1.000
_cell.angle_alpha   90.00
_cell.angle_beta   90.00
_cell.angle_gamma   90.00
#
_symmetry.space_group_name_H-M   'P 1'
#
loop_
_entity.id
_entity.type
_entity.pdbx_description
1 polymer ?
#
loop_
_entity_poly.entity_id
_entity_poly.type
_entity_poly.pdbx_seq_one_letter_code
_entity_poly.pdbx_strand_id
1 'polypeptide(L)'
;MICLLTRTGAGQEAAVDYAMQIRPILSNACFHCHGPDADTREADLRLDTPDGLFGVRDGEAIIRKGDPGHSLLVSRIQTTDPDLQMPPADSRKTLTDEQRQLLIRWIEQGAEWKQHWAFVAPALPDVPGGSVPVPGGNEIDAFVIQKQQEAGLKMSPEERPAVLVRRVFLDLIGLQPTPTEAEEWVRKLTTSSTPLSAGQTVNPVVWRDLVQHLLNRPEYGERWARRWLDIARYADTNGYEKDRPRTIWPYRDWVINALNADMPFDQFTIEQLAGDMLPNATVDQRIATGFHRNTMLNEEGGIDPLEFRFHAMTDRVITTGTAWLGLTLQCAQCHTHKYDPVSQREFYQLMAFLNNADEPLMDLPDETLDERWEQNQQKAEDLLLHLADHWPVPDQVTVPLLSATASVDGEQKLTQDADHVIQVRGVNPETAVYTVDLKPENLPFDHLVLRLLSKGNNKGPGRTAHGNLVLTDIELWQVLEQPDSQAAQADQPLLRRIPITSVQASVEQEGFPAIHCLDGNASTGWAIHGSAGVPKAAELRCAIDPTQLQAADRPVLRVVLRQMHGGKHTIGAFQLVLTRQNATEDPTQRREKLVNSAFEHWLEQERANAVQWEFLQPVQATSNLPILTIQDDASILASGDTAKRDDYDVRFSAWNRPVTALRLEALPDDSLPAHGPGSTYYEGTLGDFFLTELTVRQNDQAFAFESATETYSKNRFGNANVSAALTFDGDVQTGWSVHDRQGERHVAVYILKEPIPAGQPIDLHMVFGRHFASSLGRFR
;
A
#
# COMPACT_ATOMS: atom_id res chain seq x y z
N MET A 1 7.70 -52.35 -77.58
CA MET A 1 6.49 -53.19 -77.57
C MET A 1 5.61 -52.71 -76.44
N ILE A 2 4.34 -52.46 -76.74
CA ILE A 2 3.30 -51.77 -75.98
C ILE A 2 3.05 -52.35 -74.58
N CYS A 3 2.80 -51.49 -73.59
CA CYS A 3 1.63 -51.60 -72.69
C CYS A 3 1.37 -50.27 -71.96
N LEU A 4 0.63 -49.39 -72.64
CA LEU A 4 -0.26 -48.43 -71.99
C LEU A 4 -1.37 -49.23 -71.29
N LEU A 5 -1.38 -49.21 -69.96
CA LEU A 5 -2.57 -49.58 -69.18
C LEU A 5 -3.36 -48.30 -68.91
N THR A 6 -4.31 -48.05 -69.79
CA THR A 6 -5.41 -47.11 -69.59
C THR A 6 -6.28 -47.63 -68.44
N ARG A 7 -6.16 -47.03 -67.25
CA ARG A 7 -7.22 -47.09 -66.24
C ARG A 7 -8.32 -46.10 -66.65
N THR A 8 -9.25 -46.56 -67.47
CA THR A 8 -10.58 -45.95 -67.58
C THR A 8 -11.43 -46.43 -66.41
N GLY A 9 -11.19 -45.85 -65.24
CA GLY A 9 -12.22 -45.72 -64.23
C GLY A 9 -12.85 -44.36 -64.46
N ALA A 10 -14.12 -44.32 -64.88
CA ALA A 10 -14.96 -43.15 -64.70
C ALA A 10 -15.17 -42.99 -63.19
N GLY A 11 -14.14 -42.49 -62.50
CA GLY A 11 -14.25 -42.05 -61.13
C GLY A 11 -15.14 -40.83 -61.15
N GLN A 12 -16.23 -40.88 -60.41
CA GLN A 12 -16.94 -39.69 -59.95
C GLN A 12 -15.86 -38.69 -59.52
N GLU A 13 -15.72 -37.56 -60.22
CA GLU A 13 -14.76 -36.54 -59.82
C GLU A 13 -15.04 -36.19 -58.36
N ALA A 14 -13.98 -36.18 -57.54
CA ALA A 14 -14.11 -35.93 -56.12
C ALA A 14 -14.88 -34.62 -55.89
N ALA A 15 -15.83 -34.64 -54.95
CA ALA A 15 -16.60 -33.45 -54.59
C ALA A 15 -15.64 -32.35 -54.12
N VAL A 16 -15.79 -31.15 -54.67
CA VAL A 16 -14.97 -30.00 -54.31
C VAL A 16 -15.42 -29.46 -52.95
N ASP A 17 -14.53 -29.46 -51.97
CA ASP A 17 -14.85 -28.94 -50.64
C ASP A 17 -14.66 -27.42 -50.59
N TYR A 18 -15.75 -26.71 -50.32
CA TYR A 18 -15.73 -25.25 -50.27
C TYR A 18 -14.75 -24.71 -49.23
N ALA A 19 -14.73 -25.26 -48.01
CA ALA A 19 -13.96 -24.72 -46.90
C ALA A 19 -12.45 -24.94 -47.09
N MET A 20 -12.05 -26.11 -47.60
CA MET A 20 -10.63 -26.46 -47.80
C MET A 20 -10.07 -25.97 -49.14
N GLN A 21 -10.88 -25.89 -50.19
CA GLN A 21 -10.39 -25.68 -51.56
C GLN A 21 -10.84 -24.36 -52.18
N ILE A 22 -12.08 -23.94 -51.98
CA ILE A 22 -12.64 -22.75 -52.66
C ILE A 22 -12.42 -21.47 -51.86
N ARG A 23 -12.78 -21.48 -50.57
CA ARG A 23 -12.67 -20.31 -49.71
C ARG A 23 -11.23 -19.75 -49.65
N PRO A 24 -10.15 -20.56 -49.59
CA PRO A 24 -8.79 -20.01 -49.64
C PRO A 24 -8.49 -19.24 -50.93
N ILE A 25 -9.04 -19.67 -52.06
CA ILE A 25 -8.92 -18.97 -53.34
C ILE A 25 -9.65 -17.63 -53.27
N LEU A 26 -10.93 -17.63 -52.87
CA LEU A 26 -11.74 -16.41 -52.74
C LEU A 26 -11.13 -15.42 -51.72
N SER A 27 -10.61 -15.93 -50.60
CA SER A 27 -9.98 -15.12 -49.56
C SER A 27 -8.72 -14.43 -50.05
N ASN A 28 -7.88 -15.12 -50.83
CA ASN A 28 -6.62 -14.56 -51.33
C ASN A 28 -6.81 -13.62 -52.54
N ALA A 29 -7.80 -13.92 -53.39
CA ALA A 29 -7.98 -13.26 -54.68
C ALA A 29 -9.13 -12.24 -54.71
N CYS A 30 -10.13 -12.36 -53.83
CA CYS A 30 -11.40 -11.63 -53.96
C CYS A 30 -11.81 -10.83 -52.72
N PHE A 31 -11.61 -11.34 -51.51
CA PHE A 31 -12.16 -10.72 -50.28
C PHE A 31 -11.57 -9.34 -49.95
N HIS A 32 -10.43 -8.97 -50.52
CA HIS A 32 -9.90 -7.62 -50.33
C HIS A 32 -10.86 -6.53 -50.85
N CYS A 33 -11.42 -6.71 -52.05
CA CYS A 33 -12.35 -5.76 -52.67
C CYS A 33 -13.82 -6.19 -52.53
N HIS A 34 -14.08 -7.47 -52.25
CA HIS A 34 -15.45 -8.01 -52.17
C HIS A 34 -15.69 -8.83 -50.89
N GLY A 35 -15.12 -8.38 -49.78
CA GLY A 35 -15.21 -9.06 -48.49
C GLY A 35 -15.80 -8.19 -47.37
N PRO A 36 -15.50 -8.52 -46.10
CA PRO A 36 -16.16 -7.93 -44.93
C PRO A 36 -15.83 -6.45 -44.71
N ASP A 37 -14.65 -5.96 -45.10
CA ASP A 37 -14.27 -4.55 -44.97
C ASP A 37 -15.14 -3.68 -45.91
N ALA A 38 -15.76 -2.63 -45.38
CA ALA A 38 -16.65 -1.74 -46.15
C ALA A 38 -15.86 -0.64 -46.88
N ASP A 39 -14.70 -0.25 -46.36
CA ASP A 39 -13.93 0.89 -46.88
C ASP A 39 -13.20 0.55 -48.19
N THR A 40 -12.89 -0.73 -48.39
CA THR A 40 -12.30 -1.27 -49.63
C THR A 40 -13.34 -1.96 -50.52
N ARG A 41 -14.62 -1.96 -50.13
CA ARG A 41 -15.64 -2.74 -50.81
C ARG A 41 -16.03 -2.11 -52.14
N GLU A 42 -15.71 -2.81 -53.21
CA GLU A 42 -16.18 -2.47 -54.54
C GLU A 42 -17.56 -3.07 -54.78
N ALA A 43 -18.38 -2.33 -55.52
CA ALA A 43 -19.68 -2.75 -55.97
C ALA A 43 -20.68 -3.12 -54.84
N ASP A 44 -20.36 -2.83 -53.58
CA ASP A 44 -21.09 -3.32 -52.39
C ASP A 44 -21.31 -4.86 -52.40
N LEU A 45 -20.39 -5.59 -53.03
CA LEU A 45 -20.49 -7.04 -53.21
C LEU A 45 -19.74 -7.78 -52.09
N ARG A 46 -20.41 -8.76 -51.47
CA ARG A 46 -19.93 -9.57 -50.33
C ARG A 46 -19.75 -11.03 -50.70
N LEU A 47 -18.65 -11.40 -51.35
CA LEU A 47 -18.35 -12.79 -51.73
C LEU A 47 -18.01 -13.69 -50.53
N ASP A 48 -17.78 -13.10 -49.36
CA ASP A 48 -17.56 -13.81 -48.09
C ASP A 48 -18.85 -14.33 -47.44
N THR A 49 -20.03 -13.89 -47.92
CA THR A 49 -21.35 -14.27 -47.39
C THR A 49 -22.15 -15.11 -48.37
N PRO A 50 -23.05 -16.01 -47.90
CA PRO A 50 -23.96 -16.75 -48.79
C PRO A 50 -24.82 -15.82 -49.64
N ASP A 51 -25.38 -14.77 -49.02
CA ASP A 51 -26.31 -13.84 -49.69
C ASP A 51 -25.62 -13.04 -50.80
N GLY A 52 -24.39 -12.58 -50.58
CA GLY A 52 -23.64 -11.88 -51.61
C GLY A 52 -23.10 -12.81 -52.70
N LEU A 53 -22.66 -14.02 -52.33
CA LEU A 53 -22.11 -15.00 -53.28
C LEU A 53 -23.17 -15.60 -54.21
N PHE A 54 -24.40 -15.80 -53.73
CA PHE A 54 -25.54 -16.31 -54.50
C PHE A 54 -26.57 -15.23 -54.87
N GLY A 55 -26.20 -13.96 -54.68
CA GLY A 55 -27.03 -12.81 -55.04
C GLY A 55 -27.10 -12.58 -56.55
N VAL A 56 -27.83 -11.53 -56.91
CA VAL A 56 -28.01 -11.06 -58.29
C VAL A 56 -27.46 -9.65 -58.42
N ARG A 57 -26.73 -9.38 -59.50
CA ARG A 57 -26.22 -8.06 -59.86
C ARG A 57 -26.50 -7.78 -61.32
N ASP A 58 -27.02 -6.59 -61.61
CA ASP A 58 -27.33 -6.13 -62.98
C ASP A 58 -28.20 -7.12 -63.78
N GLY A 59 -29.08 -7.86 -63.08
CA GLY A 59 -29.97 -8.87 -63.65
C GLY A 59 -29.35 -10.28 -63.81
N GLU A 60 -28.07 -10.46 -63.47
CA GLU A 60 -27.35 -11.73 -63.58
C GLU A 60 -26.99 -12.31 -62.21
N ALA A 61 -27.02 -13.63 -62.07
CA ALA A 61 -26.59 -14.28 -60.83
C ALA A 61 -25.06 -14.20 -60.71
N ILE A 62 -24.55 -13.82 -59.52
CA ILE A 62 -23.11 -13.85 -59.23
C ILE A 62 -22.58 -15.28 -59.41
N ILE A 63 -23.26 -16.23 -58.78
CA ILE A 63 -23.11 -17.66 -59.00
C ILE A 63 -24.50 -18.27 -59.18
N ARG A 64 -24.70 -18.94 -60.32
CA ARG A 64 -25.85 -19.81 -60.57
C ARG A 64 -25.46 -21.24 -60.28
N LYS A 65 -25.99 -21.80 -59.19
CA LYS A 65 -25.70 -23.17 -58.74
C LYS A 65 -25.95 -24.18 -59.87
N GLY A 66 -24.94 -24.97 -60.21
CA GLY A 66 -25.00 -25.99 -61.26
C GLY A 66 -24.83 -25.47 -62.69
N ASP A 67 -24.65 -24.16 -62.89
CA ASP A 67 -24.60 -23.54 -64.22
C ASP A 67 -23.50 -22.46 -64.29
N PRO A 68 -22.23 -22.86 -64.49
CA PRO A 68 -21.11 -21.93 -64.59
C PRO A 68 -21.24 -20.97 -65.77
N GLY A 69 -21.87 -21.40 -66.87
CA GLY A 69 -22.02 -20.60 -68.09
C GLY A 69 -22.87 -19.34 -67.90
N HIS A 70 -23.77 -19.34 -66.91
CA HIS A 70 -24.59 -18.19 -66.53
C HIS A 70 -24.22 -17.63 -65.15
N SER A 71 -22.97 -17.86 -64.70
CA SER A 71 -22.44 -17.30 -63.45
C SER A 71 -21.50 -16.13 -63.76
N LEU A 72 -21.85 -14.93 -63.29
CA LEU A 72 -21.03 -13.72 -63.52
C LEU A 72 -19.59 -13.93 -63.03
N LEU A 73 -19.38 -14.58 -61.88
CA LEU A 73 -18.05 -14.88 -61.37
C LEU A 73 -17.17 -15.61 -62.40
N VAL A 74 -17.74 -16.58 -63.13
CA VAL A 74 -17.00 -17.38 -64.13
C VAL A 74 -16.59 -16.51 -65.31
N SER A 75 -17.50 -15.66 -65.82
CA SER A 75 -17.16 -14.72 -66.90
C SER A 75 -16.03 -13.75 -66.50
N ARG A 76 -15.99 -13.32 -65.23
CA ARG A 76 -15.00 -12.37 -64.71
C ARG A 76 -13.62 -13.00 -64.52
N ILE A 77 -13.54 -14.28 -64.14
CA ILE A 77 -12.25 -14.97 -63.98
C ILE A 77 -11.67 -15.53 -65.29
N GLN A 78 -12.50 -15.64 -66.34
CA GLN A 78 -12.11 -16.16 -67.66
C GLN A 78 -11.86 -15.07 -68.71
N THR A 79 -12.44 -13.87 -68.56
CA THR A 79 -12.24 -12.79 -69.53
C THR A 79 -10.78 -12.32 -69.56
N THR A 80 -10.33 -11.90 -70.74
CA THR A 80 -9.03 -11.26 -70.96
C THR A 80 -9.13 -9.74 -71.10
N ASP A 81 -10.33 -9.19 -70.98
CA ASP A 81 -10.56 -7.74 -70.99
C ASP A 81 -10.04 -7.13 -69.68
N PRO A 82 -9.01 -6.26 -69.72
CA PRO A 82 -8.40 -5.67 -68.52
C PRO A 82 -9.38 -4.92 -67.62
N ASP A 83 -10.47 -4.36 -68.17
CA ASP A 83 -11.46 -3.58 -67.42
C ASP A 83 -12.51 -4.47 -66.73
N LEU A 84 -12.62 -5.74 -67.15
CA LEU A 84 -13.64 -6.67 -66.64
C LEU A 84 -13.03 -7.86 -65.88
N GLN A 85 -11.75 -8.16 -66.10
CA GLN A 85 -11.06 -9.29 -65.51
C GLN A 85 -10.95 -9.16 -63.99
N MET A 86 -11.25 -10.25 -63.30
CA MET A 86 -11.06 -10.39 -61.86
C MET A 86 -10.11 -11.56 -61.55
N PRO A 87 -9.12 -11.39 -60.65
CA PRO A 87 -8.76 -10.14 -59.97
C PRO A 87 -8.21 -9.08 -60.96
N PRO A 88 -8.42 -7.78 -60.69
CA PRO A 88 -7.92 -6.70 -61.53
C PRO A 88 -6.39 -6.71 -61.65
N ALA A 89 -5.84 -6.24 -62.77
CA ALA A 89 -4.40 -6.29 -63.01
C ALA A 89 -3.58 -5.47 -61.98
N ASP A 90 -4.14 -4.37 -61.48
CA ASP A 90 -3.53 -3.50 -60.46
C ASP A 90 -3.59 -4.10 -59.03
N SER A 91 -4.46 -5.09 -58.78
CA SER A 91 -4.51 -5.84 -57.51
C SER A 91 -3.25 -6.67 -57.26
N ARG A 92 -2.45 -6.94 -58.31
CA ARG A 92 -1.28 -7.85 -58.32
C ARG A 92 -1.59 -9.29 -57.89
N LYS A 93 -2.86 -9.67 -57.81
CA LYS A 93 -3.31 -11.04 -57.55
C LYS A 93 -3.65 -11.70 -58.88
N THR A 94 -3.29 -12.98 -59.02
CA THR A 94 -3.63 -13.78 -60.20
C THR A 94 -4.18 -15.13 -59.75
N LEU A 95 -5.17 -15.62 -60.49
CA LEU A 95 -5.65 -16.99 -60.36
C LEU A 95 -4.84 -17.89 -61.28
N THR A 96 -4.37 -19.02 -60.76
CA THR A 96 -3.80 -20.07 -61.60
C THR A 96 -4.90 -20.78 -62.39
N ASP A 97 -4.54 -21.47 -63.46
CA ASP A 97 -5.52 -22.22 -64.24
C ASP A 97 -6.19 -23.32 -63.42
N GLU A 98 -5.46 -23.96 -62.50
CA GLU A 98 -6.01 -24.94 -61.57
C GLU A 98 -7.05 -24.31 -60.64
N GLN A 99 -6.78 -23.11 -60.11
CA GLN A 99 -7.73 -22.40 -59.24
C GLN A 99 -9.00 -21.98 -59.98
N ARG A 100 -8.86 -21.49 -61.23
CA ARG A 100 -10.01 -21.16 -62.09
C ARG A 100 -10.87 -22.40 -62.34
N GLN A 101 -10.24 -23.50 -62.74
CA GLN A 101 -10.95 -24.76 -63.00
C GLN A 101 -11.60 -25.33 -61.74
N LEU A 102 -10.99 -25.13 -60.57
CA LEU A 102 -11.58 -25.56 -59.30
C LEU A 102 -12.84 -24.76 -58.94
N LEU A 103 -12.83 -23.44 -59.15
CA LEU A 103 -14.01 -22.58 -58.97
C LEU A 103 -15.14 -22.99 -59.93
N ILE A 104 -14.83 -23.23 -61.19
CA ILE A 104 -15.81 -23.65 -62.20
C ILE A 104 -16.42 -24.99 -61.82
N ARG A 105 -15.60 -26.01 -61.52
CA ARG A 105 -16.08 -27.33 -61.11
C ARG A 105 -16.93 -27.29 -59.84
N TRP A 106 -16.55 -26.48 -58.87
CA TRP A 106 -17.38 -26.30 -57.67
C TRP A 106 -18.77 -25.73 -58.01
N ILE A 107 -18.86 -24.78 -58.96
CA ILE A 107 -20.13 -24.26 -59.44
C ILE A 107 -20.94 -25.33 -60.19
N GLU A 108 -20.30 -26.13 -61.05
CA GLU A 108 -20.92 -27.27 -61.74
C GLU A 108 -21.52 -28.28 -60.74
N GLN A 109 -20.83 -28.51 -59.62
CA GLN A 109 -21.26 -29.40 -58.55
C GLN A 109 -22.34 -28.79 -57.63
N GLY A 110 -22.92 -27.64 -57.99
CA GLY A 110 -24.01 -27.02 -57.26
C GLY A 110 -23.59 -25.93 -56.26
N ALA A 111 -22.31 -25.55 -56.25
CA ALA A 111 -21.74 -24.49 -55.41
C ALA A 111 -22.16 -24.60 -53.94
N GLU A 112 -21.94 -25.76 -53.31
CA GLU A 112 -22.21 -25.91 -51.88
C GLU A 112 -21.37 -24.90 -51.08
N TRP A 113 -22.00 -24.10 -50.22
CA TRP A 113 -21.31 -23.15 -49.35
C TRP A 113 -21.21 -23.72 -47.95
N LYS A 114 -20.04 -23.56 -47.33
CA LYS A 114 -19.79 -23.97 -45.95
C LYS A 114 -19.13 -22.82 -45.19
N GLN A 115 -19.47 -22.69 -43.91
CA GLN A 115 -18.75 -21.78 -43.04
C GLN A 115 -17.29 -22.25 -42.88
N HIS A 116 -16.37 -21.32 -42.59
CA HIS A 116 -14.99 -21.71 -42.31
C HIS A 116 -14.95 -22.64 -41.10
N TRP A 117 -14.16 -23.72 -41.19
CA TRP A 117 -14.13 -24.80 -40.19
C TRP A 117 -13.87 -24.30 -38.76
N ALA A 118 -13.10 -23.21 -38.61
CA ALA A 118 -12.81 -22.61 -37.29
C ALA A 118 -14.04 -22.02 -36.58
N PHE A 119 -15.13 -21.74 -37.31
CA PHE A 119 -16.37 -21.21 -36.73
C PHE A 119 -17.50 -22.25 -36.71
N VAL A 120 -17.17 -23.52 -36.96
CA VAL A 120 -18.10 -24.64 -36.84
C VAL A 120 -17.66 -25.46 -35.64
N ALA A 121 -18.57 -25.75 -34.72
CA ALA A 121 -18.26 -26.57 -33.56
C ALA A 121 -17.72 -27.94 -34.03
N PRO A 122 -16.53 -28.38 -33.56
CA PRO A 122 -15.96 -29.65 -33.97
C PRO A 122 -16.84 -30.80 -33.47
N ALA A 123 -17.13 -31.74 -34.36
CA ALA A 123 -17.75 -33.02 -34.00
C ALA A 123 -16.67 -34.10 -33.90
N LEU A 124 -16.85 -35.06 -33.00
CA LEU A 124 -15.93 -36.18 -32.88
C LEU A 124 -16.00 -37.03 -34.18
N PRO A 125 -14.92 -37.14 -34.96
CA PRO A 125 -14.93 -37.92 -36.19
C PRO A 125 -14.84 -39.41 -35.91
N ASP A 126 -15.40 -40.23 -36.81
CA ASP A 126 -15.18 -41.67 -36.78
C ASP A 126 -13.70 -41.99 -37.05
N VAL A 127 -13.13 -42.87 -36.24
CA VAL A 127 -11.72 -43.28 -36.37
C VAL A 127 -11.54 -44.08 -37.68
N PRO A 128 -10.61 -43.69 -38.57
CA PRO A 128 -10.34 -44.40 -39.81
C PRO A 128 -10.01 -45.87 -39.55
N GLY A 129 -10.75 -46.78 -40.18
CA GLY A 129 -10.57 -48.22 -39.99
C GLY A 129 -11.10 -48.79 -38.68
N GLY A 130 -11.74 -47.98 -37.82
CA GLY A 130 -12.47 -48.42 -36.62
C GLY A 130 -11.61 -49.00 -35.49
N SER A 131 -10.28 -48.88 -35.56
CA SER A 131 -9.37 -49.38 -34.53
C SER A 131 -8.03 -48.64 -34.57
N VAL A 132 -7.30 -48.67 -33.45
CA VAL A 132 -5.93 -48.13 -33.37
C VAL A 132 -4.99 -48.99 -34.22
N PRO A 133 -4.34 -48.42 -35.26
CA PRO A 133 -3.61 -49.19 -36.26
C PRO A 133 -2.21 -49.65 -35.81
N VAL A 134 -1.70 -49.15 -34.68
CA VAL A 134 -0.33 -49.44 -34.20
C VAL A 134 -0.37 -49.87 -32.72
N PRO A 135 0.35 -50.94 -32.31
CA PRO A 135 0.48 -51.32 -30.91
C PRO A 135 1.04 -50.18 -30.06
N GLY A 136 0.29 -49.75 -29.03
CA GLY A 136 0.68 -48.63 -28.17
C GLY A 136 0.37 -47.23 -28.72
N GLY A 137 -0.22 -47.14 -29.92
CA GLY A 137 -0.72 -45.89 -30.48
C GLY A 137 -2.07 -45.45 -29.90
N ASN A 138 -2.64 -44.40 -30.47
CA ASN A 138 -3.98 -43.89 -30.19
C ASN A 138 -4.76 -43.60 -31.49
N GLU A 139 -5.98 -43.10 -31.35
CA GLU A 139 -6.90 -42.84 -32.46
C GLU A 139 -6.32 -41.83 -33.49
N ILE A 140 -5.46 -40.91 -33.05
CA ILE A 140 -4.80 -39.91 -33.93
C ILE A 140 -3.91 -40.61 -34.96
N ASP A 141 -3.26 -41.72 -34.58
CA ASP A 141 -2.39 -42.48 -35.49
C ASP A 141 -3.17 -43.02 -36.69
N ALA A 142 -4.45 -43.37 -36.52
CA ALA A 142 -5.33 -43.80 -37.61
C ALA A 142 -5.49 -42.71 -38.67
N PHE A 143 -5.73 -41.47 -38.26
CA PHE A 143 -5.86 -40.33 -39.16
C PHE A 143 -4.53 -40.00 -39.86
N VAL A 144 -3.41 -40.03 -39.12
CA VAL A 144 -2.08 -39.78 -39.69
C VAL A 144 -1.71 -40.85 -40.72
N ILE A 145 -1.93 -42.13 -40.41
CA ILE A 145 -1.61 -43.24 -41.31
C ILE A 145 -2.48 -43.21 -42.55
N GLN A 146 -3.78 -42.92 -42.44
CA GLN A 146 -4.64 -42.76 -43.61
C GLN A 146 -4.10 -41.69 -44.56
N LYS A 147 -3.72 -40.51 -44.04
CA LYS A 147 -3.14 -39.44 -44.84
C LYS A 147 -1.79 -39.79 -45.46
N GLN A 148 -0.94 -40.51 -44.75
CA GLN A 148 0.31 -41.03 -45.33
C GLN A 148 0.05 -42.00 -46.48
N GLN A 149 -0.91 -42.93 -46.32
CA GLN A 149 -1.27 -43.88 -47.37
C GLN A 149 -1.82 -43.17 -48.61
N GLU A 150 -2.70 -42.18 -48.43
CA GLU A 150 -3.21 -41.32 -49.51
C GLU A 150 -2.08 -40.60 -50.25
N ALA A 151 -1.05 -40.16 -49.52
CA ALA A 151 0.13 -39.51 -50.08
C ALA A 151 1.21 -40.47 -50.61
N GLY A 152 1.00 -41.78 -50.55
CA GLY A 152 2.00 -42.79 -50.94
C GLY A 152 3.22 -42.86 -50.02
N LEU A 153 3.11 -42.31 -48.81
CA LEU A 153 4.14 -42.31 -47.77
C LEU A 153 3.99 -43.50 -46.83
N LYS A 154 5.08 -43.85 -46.15
CA LYS A 154 5.11 -44.89 -45.10
C LYS A 154 5.69 -44.31 -43.83
N MET A 155 5.31 -44.88 -42.69
CA MET A 155 5.92 -44.56 -41.41
C MET A 155 7.42 -44.82 -41.45
N SER A 156 8.18 -43.90 -40.85
CA SER A 156 9.62 -44.09 -40.64
C SER A 156 9.84 -45.22 -39.64
N PRO A 157 10.96 -45.96 -39.75
CA PRO A 157 11.32 -46.95 -38.75
C PRO A 157 11.50 -46.30 -37.39
N GLU A 158 11.15 -47.05 -36.34
CA GLU A 158 11.32 -46.59 -34.96
C GLU A 158 12.80 -46.37 -34.62
N GLU A 159 13.08 -45.29 -33.89
CA GLU A 159 14.43 -44.84 -33.60
C GLU A 159 15.02 -45.58 -32.39
N ARG A 160 16.36 -45.59 -32.24
CA ARG A 160 17.04 -46.23 -31.11
C ARG A 160 16.53 -45.69 -29.76
N PRO A 161 16.35 -46.52 -28.71
CA PRO A 161 15.79 -46.09 -27.42
C PRO A 161 16.51 -44.91 -26.78
N ALA A 162 17.84 -44.86 -26.86
CA ALA A 162 18.60 -43.74 -26.29
C ALA A 162 18.21 -42.39 -26.93
N VAL A 163 17.89 -42.39 -28.23
CA VAL A 163 17.43 -41.20 -28.94
C VAL A 163 15.98 -40.89 -28.56
N LEU A 164 15.12 -41.89 -28.45
CA LEU A 164 13.73 -41.72 -28.02
C LEU A 164 13.64 -41.15 -26.61
N VAL A 165 14.38 -41.72 -25.65
CA VAL A 165 14.49 -41.23 -24.27
C VAL A 165 15.00 -39.79 -24.26
N ARG A 166 16.08 -39.48 -25.00
CA ARG A 166 16.57 -38.10 -25.08
C ARG A 166 15.53 -37.13 -25.66
N ARG A 167 14.80 -37.52 -26.71
CA ARG A 167 13.78 -36.68 -27.35
C ARG A 167 12.63 -36.39 -26.38
N VAL A 168 12.05 -37.42 -25.77
CA VAL A 168 10.89 -37.24 -24.88
C VAL A 168 11.22 -36.42 -23.64
N PHE A 169 12.43 -36.55 -23.09
CA PHE A 169 12.90 -35.66 -22.01
C PHE A 169 12.96 -34.19 -22.47
N LEU A 170 13.56 -33.91 -23.64
CA LEU A 170 13.64 -32.55 -24.18
C LEU A 170 12.28 -31.99 -24.57
N ASP A 171 11.38 -32.83 -25.07
CA ASP A 171 10.05 -32.42 -25.50
C ASP A 171 9.17 -32.08 -24.30
N LEU A 172 9.13 -32.96 -23.29
CA LEU A 172 8.24 -32.80 -22.13
C LEU A 172 8.77 -31.84 -21.07
N ILE A 173 10.06 -31.92 -20.71
CA ILE A 173 10.64 -31.13 -19.62
C ILE A 173 11.74 -30.17 -20.06
N GLY A 174 12.13 -30.17 -21.35
CA GLY A 174 13.14 -29.23 -21.87
C GLY A 174 14.58 -29.53 -21.49
N LEU A 175 14.82 -30.54 -20.66
CA LEU A 175 16.13 -30.94 -20.17
C LEU A 175 16.57 -32.26 -20.78
N GLN A 176 17.87 -32.52 -20.79
CA GLN A 176 18.40 -33.84 -21.15
C GLN A 176 18.30 -34.77 -19.94
N PRO A 177 18.09 -36.08 -20.14
CA PRO A 177 18.20 -37.04 -19.05
C PRO A 177 19.63 -37.05 -18.50
N THR A 178 19.79 -37.25 -17.20
CA THR A 178 21.11 -37.60 -16.65
C THR A 178 21.60 -38.92 -17.25
N PRO A 179 22.92 -39.18 -17.28
CA PRO A 179 23.44 -40.45 -17.78
C PRO A 179 22.79 -41.67 -17.10
N THR A 180 22.56 -41.61 -15.79
CA THR A 180 21.92 -42.68 -15.02
C THR A 180 20.44 -42.88 -15.40
N GLU A 181 19.65 -41.79 -15.50
CA GLU A 181 18.26 -41.88 -15.96
C GLU A 181 18.18 -42.44 -17.39
N ALA A 182 19.07 -41.98 -18.27
CA ALA A 182 19.13 -42.45 -19.65
C ALA A 182 19.41 -43.95 -19.71
N GLU A 183 20.42 -44.43 -18.98
CA GLU A 183 20.75 -45.85 -18.89
C GLU A 183 19.61 -46.69 -18.30
N GLU A 184 18.95 -46.20 -17.26
CA GLU A 184 17.85 -46.89 -16.60
C GLU A 184 16.64 -47.03 -17.53
N TRP A 185 16.20 -45.92 -18.14
CA TRP A 185 15.06 -45.92 -19.05
C TRP A 185 15.33 -46.68 -20.33
N VAL A 186 16.53 -46.56 -20.91
CA VAL A 186 16.94 -47.39 -22.06
C VAL A 186 16.87 -48.86 -21.69
N ARG A 187 17.40 -49.25 -20.52
CA ARG A 187 17.37 -50.64 -20.05
C ARG A 187 15.94 -51.17 -19.84
N LYS A 188 15.05 -50.35 -19.27
CA LYS A 188 13.64 -50.72 -19.07
C LYS A 188 12.90 -50.87 -20.41
N LEU A 189 13.19 -50.00 -21.38
CA LEU A 189 12.59 -50.05 -22.73
C LEU A 189 13.10 -51.25 -23.54
N THR A 190 14.32 -51.73 -23.28
CA THR A 190 14.91 -52.91 -23.90
C THR A 190 14.57 -54.18 -23.11
N THR A 191 13.61 -54.99 -23.56
CA THR A 191 13.30 -56.30 -22.94
C THR A 191 14.29 -57.41 -23.32
N SER A 192 15.29 -57.11 -24.16
CA SER A 192 16.30 -58.05 -24.65
C SER A 192 17.69 -57.69 -24.12
N SER A 193 18.53 -58.70 -23.87
CA SER A 193 19.95 -58.54 -23.54
C SER A 193 20.82 -58.05 -24.71
N THR A 194 20.22 -57.78 -25.87
CA THR A 194 20.84 -57.12 -27.02
C THR A 194 20.40 -55.65 -27.12
N PRO A 195 21.32 -54.69 -27.35
CA PRO A 195 20.96 -53.30 -27.58
C PRO A 195 19.99 -53.15 -28.75
N LEU A 196 18.90 -52.39 -28.58
CA LEU A 196 17.94 -52.14 -29.65
C LEU A 196 18.62 -51.37 -30.80
N SER A 197 18.60 -51.95 -32.01
CA SER A 197 18.94 -51.27 -33.27
C SER A 197 17.73 -50.51 -33.81
N ALA A 198 17.94 -49.54 -34.70
CA ALA A 198 16.83 -48.85 -35.38
C ALA A 198 15.89 -49.87 -36.06
N GLY A 199 14.58 -49.69 -35.90
CA GLY A 199 13.53 -50.56 -36.45
C GLY A 199 12.99 -51.65 -35.52
N GLN A 200 13.39 -51.71 -34.25
CA GLN A 200 12.84 -52.62 -33.24
C GLN A 200 11.85 -51.89 -32.31
N THR A 201 10.69 -52.50 -32.03
CA THR A 201 9.57 -51.87 -31.31
C THR A 201 9.83 -51.74 -29.80
N VAL A 202 9.62 -50.55 -29.22
CA VAL A 202 9.70 -50.35 -27.76
C VAL A 202 8.52 -50.98 -27.03
N ASN A 203 8.71 -51.33 -25.74
CA ASN A 203 7.60 -51.77 -24.92
C ASN A 203 6.63 -50.60 -24.65
N PRO A 204 5.37 -50.66 -25.12
CA PRO A 204 4.43 -49.53 -25.04
C PRO A 204 3.99 -49.20 -23.60
N VAL A 205 4.02 -50.19 -22.69
CA VAL A 205 3.71 -49.96 -21.27
C VAL A 205 4.82 -49.14 -20.63
N VAL A 206 6.07 -49.54 -20.83
CA VAL A 206 7.23 -48.83 -20.27
C VAL A 206 7.37 -47.43 -20.88
N TRP A 207 7.05 -47.27 -22.17
CA TRP A 207 7.00 -45.95 -22.81
C TRP A 207 5.99 -45.03 -22.14
N ARG A 208 4.78 -45.52 -21.85
CA ARG A 208 3.76 -44.77 -21.12
C ARG A 208 4.22 -44.41 -19.71
N ASP A 209 4.88 -45.33 -19.00
CA ASP A 209 5.42 -45.08 -17.66
C ASP A 209 6.49 -43.99 -17.68
N LEU A 210 7.37 -43.98 -18.69
CA LEU A 210 8.35 -42.91 -18.88
C LEU A 210 7.67 -41.55 -19.14
N VAL A 211 6.68 -41.52 -20.04
CA VAL A 211 5.92 -40.29 -20.31
C VAL A 211 5.24 -39.79 -19.04
N GLN A 212 4.55 -40.65 -18.29
CA GLN A 212 3.89 -40.26 -17.05
C GLN A 212 4.89 -39.78 -16.00
N HIS A 213 6.05 -40.44 -15.89
CA HIS A 213 7.12 -40.02 -14.99
C HIS A 213 7.59 -38.59 -15.29
N LEU A 214 7.72 -38.23 -16.58
CA LEU A 214 8.12 -36.90 -17.01
C LEU A 214 7.00 -35.86 -16.88
N LEU A 215 5.74 -36.23 -17.10
CA LEU A 215 4.59 -35.34 -16.86
C LEU A 215 4.44 -34.97 -15.37
N ASN A 216 4.78 -35.89 -14.47
CA ASN A 216 4.71 -35.68 -13.02
C ASN A 216 5.91 -34.88 -12.45
N ARG A 217 6.85 -34.46 -13.28
CA ARG A 217 8.03 -33.69 -12.86
C ARG A 217 7.71 -32.19 -12.84
N PRO A 218 8.18 -31.42 -11.86
CA PRO A 218 7.91 -29.98 -11.79
C PRO A 218 8.41 -29.21 -13.03
N GLU A 219 9.48 -29.71 -13.67
CA GLU A 219 10.05 -29.11 -14.89
C GLU A 219 9.10 -29.19 -16.10
N TYR A 220 8.07 -30.04 -16.07
CA TYR A 220 7.03 -30.08 -17.09
C TYR A 220 6.27 -28.74 -17.14
N GLY A 221 5.75 -28.29 -16.00
CA GLY A 221 5.08 -27.00 -15.88
C GLY A 221 5.99 -25.85 -16.27
N GLU A 222 7.26 -25.84 -15.84
CA GLU A 222 8.24 -24.81 -16.25
C GLU A 222 8.47 -24.79 -17.77
N ARG A 223 8.59 -25.96 -18.40
CA ARG A 223 8.83 -26.11 -19.83
C ARG A 223 7.67 -25.53 -20.64
N TRP A 224 6.44 -25.90 -20.27
CA TRP A 224 5.22 -25.59 -21.00
C TRP A 224 4.64 -24.21 -20.67
N ALA A 225 4.78 -23.74 -19.42
CA ALA A 225 4.36 -22.41 -19.01
C ALA A 225 5.00 -21.32 -19.88
N ARG A 226 6.27 -21.47 -20.27
CA ARG A 226 6.94 -20.50 -21.17
C ARG A 226 6.15 -20.20 -22.44
N ARG A 227 5.52 -21.22 -23.05
CA ARG A 227 4.71 -21.03 -24.26
C ARG A 227 3.45 -20.24 -23.98
N TRP A 228 2.80 -20.51 -22.84
CA TRP A 228 1.63 -19.77 -22.42
C TRP A 228 1.97 -18.33 -22.04
N LEU A 229 3.07 -18.14 -21.30
CA LEU A 229 3.56 -16.84 -20.85
C LEU A 229 3.92 -15.92 -22.04
N ASP A 230 4.48 -16.47 -23.12
CA ASP A 230 4.69 -15.73 -24.38
C ASP A 230 3.34 -15.22 -24.96
N ILE A 231 2.32 -16.08 -25.00
CA ILE A 231 0.97 -15.75 -25.51
C ILE A 231 0.27 -14.74 -24.59
N ALA A 232 0.43 -14.90 -23.28
CA ALA A 232 -0.10 -14.00 -22.26
C ALA A 232 0.70 -12.70 -22.14
N ARG A 233 1.76 -12.51 -22.93
CA ARG A 233 2.62 -11.32 -22.95
C ARG A 233 3.27 -11.04 -21.59
N TYR A 234 3.60 -12.09 -20.87
CA TYR A 234 4.40 -11.97 -19.66
C TYR A 234 5.79 -11.43 -20.00
N ALA A 235 6.21 -10.42 -19.25
CA ALA A 235 7.55 -9.87 -19.26
C ALA A 235 7.96 -9.51 -17.83
N ASP A 236 9.26 -9.57 -17.56
CA ASP A 236 9.84 -9.08 -16.30
C ASP A 236 10.02 -7.55 -16.29
N THR A 237 9.62 -6.88 -17.39
CA THR A 237 9.64 -5.43 -17.56
C THR A 237 8.30 -4.89 -18.08
N ASN A 238 8.14 -3.58 -18.08
CA ASN A 238 6.92 -2.89 -18.46
C ASN A 238 6.63 -2.90 -19.98
N GLY A 239 7.64 -3.14 -20.82
CA GLY A 239 7.50 -3.23 -22.28
C GLY A 239 7.21 -1.90 -22.98
N TYR A 240 7.38 -0.76 -22.30
CA TYR A 240 7.14 0.60 -22.82
C TYR A 240 8.44 1.42 -22.83
N GLU A 241 8.43 2.72 -23.15
CA GLU A 241 9.66 3.53 -23.36
C GLU A 241 10.71 3.40 -22.25
N LYS A 242 10.33 3.56 -20.97
CA LYS A 242 11.25 3.40 -19.83
C LYS A 242 11.64 1.96 -19.55
N ASP A 243 10.87 1.00 -20.07
CA ASP A 243 10.97 -0.45 -19.89
C ASP A 243 11.45 -0.89 -18.50
N ARG A 244 10.85 -0.33 -17.45
CA ARG A 244 11.26 -0.61 -16.07
C ARG A 244 10.92 -2.05 -15.67
N PRO A 245 11.68 -2.66 -14.74
CA PRO A 245 11.31 -3.94 -14.16
C PRO A 245 9.92 -3.90 -13.52
N ARG A 246 9.17 -4.99 -13.63
CA ARG A 246 7.86 -5.14 -12.96
C ARG A 246 7.80 -6.42 -12.13
N THR A 247 7.04 -6.38 -11.04
CA THR A 247 6.87 -7.53 -10.15
C THR A 247 5.54 -8.21 -10.44
N ILE A 248 5.57 -9.25 -11.28
CA ILE A 248 4.39 -10.06 -11.65
C ILE A 248 4.69 -11.58 -11.61
N TRP A 249 5.83 -11.98 -11.04
CA TRP A 249 6.25 -13.37 -10.93
C TRP A 249 5.21 -14.33 -10.31
N PRO A 250 4.28 -13.92 -9.41
CA PRO A 250 3.26 -14.84 -8.91
C PRO A 250 2.34 -15.36 -10.00
N TYR A 251 2.06 -14.56 -11.05
CA TYR A 251 1.29 -15.03 -12.20
C TYR A 251 2.05 -16.10 -12.98
N ARG A 252 3.37 -15.92 -13.18
CA ARG A 252 4.24 -16.95 -13.79
C ARG A 252 4.17 -18.26 -13.02
N ASP A 253 4.32 -18.18 -11.70
CA ASP A 253 4.34 -19.35 -10.83
C ASP A 253 2.96 -20.01 -10.77
N TRP A 254 1.88 -19.23 -10.78
CA TRP A 254 0.52 -19.74 -10.89
C TRP A 254 0.33 -20.56 -12.19
N VAL A 255 0.80 -20.06 -13.34
CA VAL A 255 0.71 -20.80 -14.63
C VAL A 255 1.50 -22.12 -14.56
N ILE A 256 2.72 -22.09 -13.99
CA ILE A 256 3.56 -23.29 -13.80
C ILE A 256 2.83 -24.32 -12.93
N ASN A 257 2.27 -23.87 -11.81
CA ASN A 257 1.56 -24.72 -10.87
C ASN A 257 0.28 -25.29 -11.45
N ALA A 258 -0.49 -24.49 -12.19
CA ALA A 258 -1.72 -24.94 -12.86
C ALA A 258 -1.43 -26.06 -13.89
N LEU A 259 -0.35 -25.93 -14.68
CA LEU A 259 0.06 -26.97 -15.62
C LEU A 259 0.55 -28.24 -14.92
N ASN A 260 1.34 -28.11 -13.85
CA ASN A 260 1.82 -29.27 -13.07
C ASN A 260 0.68 -29.98 -12.32
N ALA A 261 -0.39 -29.25 -11.96
CA ALA A 261 -1.57 -29.81 -11.34
C ALA A 261 -2.55 -30.47 -12.33
N ASP A 262 -2.23 -30.46 -13.64
CA ASP A 262 -3.13 -30.91 -14.72
C ASP A 262 -4.51 -30.23 -14.62
N MET A 263 -4.51 -28.91 -14.39
CA MET A 263 -5.74 -28.14 -14.23
C MET A 263 -6.60 -28.24 -15.50
N PRO A 264 -7.90 -28.59 -15.38
CA PRO A 264 -8.81 -28.60 -16.52
C PRO A 264 -8.82 -27.25 -17.26
N PHE A 265 -8.78 -27.31 -18.59
CA PHE A 265 -8.62 -26.11 -19.44
C PHE A 265 -9.78 -25.10 -19.29
N ASP A 266 -10.98 -25.57 -18.97
CA ASP A 266 -12.13 -24.73 -18.64
C ASP A 266 -11.89 -23.93 -17.35
N GLN A 267 -11.39 -24.57 -16.28
CA GLN A 267 -11.04 -23.88 -15.05
C GLN A 267 -9.86 -22.92 -15.26
N PHE A 268 -8.81 -23.35 -15.97
CA PHE A 268 -7.66 -22.52 -16.32
C PHE A 268 -8.07 -21.27 -17.11
N THR A 269 -9.11 -21.38 -17.93
CA THR A 269 -9.70 -20.28 -18.68
C THR A 269 -10.51 -19.35 -17.75
N ILE A 270 -11.37 -19.91 -16.91
CA ILE A 270 -12.23 -19.12 -16.00
C ILE A 270 -11.37 -18.29 -15.04
N GLU A 271 -10.37 -18.88 -14.40
CA GLU A 271 -9.56 -18.19 -13.39
C GLU A 271 -8.72 -17.05 -13.98
N GLN A 272 -8.24 -17.18 -15.22
CA GLN A 272 -7.50 -16.10 -15.89
C GLN A 272 -8.40 -15.00 -16.44
N LEU A 273 -9.59 -15.34 -16.93
CA LEU A 273 -10.49 -14.35 -17.51
C LEU A 273 -11.29 -13.59 -16.45
N ALA A 274 -11.64 -14.23 -15.33
CA ALA A 274 -12.55 -13.68 -14.32
C ALA A 274 -12.39 -14.33 -12.93
N GLY A 275 -11.18 -14.77 -12.55
CA GLY A 275 -10.93 -15.43 -11.26
C GLY A 275 -11.20 -14.54 -10.06
N ASP A 276 -10.90 -13.24 -10.15
CA ASP A 276 -11.23 -12.23 -9.15
C ASP A 276 -12.74 -12.00 -8.96
N MET A 277 -13.54 -12.32 -9.98
CA MET A 277 -15.01 -12.24 -9.95
C MET A 277 -15.68 -13.50 -9.40
N LEU A 278 -14.91 -14.55 -9.07
CA LEU A 278 -15.47 -15.76 -8.46
C LEU A 278 -15.95 -15.47 -7.02
N PRO A 279 -17.08 -16.09 -6.58
CA PRO A 279 -17.53 -15.96 -5.20
C PRO A 279 -16.45 -16.45 -4.23
N ASN A 280 -16.04 -15.59 -3.29
CA ASN A 280 -14.95 -15.86 -2.33
C ASN A 280 -13.63 -16.24 -3.02
N ALA A 281 -13.26 -15.53 -4.09
CA ALA A 281 -12.03 -15.77 -4.85
C ALA A 281 -10.81 -15.93 -3.94
N THR A 282 -10.06 -17.02 -4.13
CA THR A 282 -8.80 -17.27 -3.43
C THR A 282 -7.71 -16.31 -3.92
N VAL A 283 -6.59 -16.23 -3.19
CA VAL A 283 -5.43 -15.46 -3.62
C VAL A 283 -4.92 -15.94 -4.98
N ASP A 284 -4.84 -17.26 -5.20
CA ASP A 284 -4.42 -17.85 -6.48
C ASP A 284 -5.37 -17.47 -7.63
N GLN A 285 -6.68 -17.47 -7.41
CA GLN A 285 -7.66 -17.08 -8.42
C GLN A 285 -7.55 -15.60 -8.80
N ARG A 286 -7.25 -14.74 -7.82
CA ARG A 286 -6.98 -13.32 -8.06
C ARG A 286 -5.65 -13.12 -8.81
N ILE A 287 -4.61 -13.89 -8.46
CA ILE A 287 -3.33 -13.89 -9.17
C ILE A 287 -3.52 -14.35 -10.63
N ALA A 288 -4.34 -15.37 -10.87
CA ALA A 288 -4.64 -15.88 -12.21
C ALA A 288 -5.21 -14.80 -13.13
N THR A 289 -6.11 -13.95 -12.61
CA THR A 289 -6.67 -12.80 -13.35
C THR A 289 -5.61 -11.77 -13.74
N GLY A 290 -4.40 -11.87 -13.16
CA GLY A 290 -3.20 -11.18 -13.60
C GLY A 290 -2.87 -11.34 -15.09
N PHE A 291 -3.48 -12.30 -15.81
CA PHE A 291 -3.46 -12.36 -17.28
C PHE A 291 -3.73 -10.97 -17.90
N HIS A 292 -4.79 -10.29 -17.45
CA HIS A 292 -5.20 -8.98 -17.97
C HIS A 292 -4.25 -7.84 -17.58
N ARG A 293 -3.34 -8.07 -16.62
CA ARG A 293 -2.33 -7.10 -16.19
C ARG A 293 -1.00 -7.23 -16.92
N ASN A 294 -0.86 -8.22 -17.81
CA ASN A 294 0.35 -8.37 -18.61
C ASN A 294 0.48 -7.33 -19.74
N THR A 295 -0.54 -6.50 -19.97
CA THR A 295 -0.46 -5.35 -20.87
C THR A 295 0.76 -4.49 -20.56
N MET A 296 1.32 -3.83 -21.58
CA MET A 296 2.42 -2.89 -21.37
C MET A 296 2.00 -1.79 -20.39
N LEU A 297 2.88 -1.43 -19.47
CA LEU A 297 2.63 -0.42 -18.45
C LEU A 297 3.40 0.85 -18.81
N ASN A 298 2.68 1.95 -19.00
CA ASN A 298 3.32 3.24 -19.26
C ASN A 298 3.55 3.97 -17.93
N GLU A 299 4.83 4.14 -17.56
CA GLU A 299 5.27 4.90 -16.39
C GLU A 299 6.08 6.15 -16.79
N GLU A 300 5.90 6.62 -18.02
CA GLU A 300 6.43 7.88 -18.47
C GLU A 300 5.82 9.06 -17.69
N GLY A 301 6.56 10.16 -17.63
CA GLY A 301 6.02 11.40 -17.09
C GLY A 301 5.12 12.09 -18.11
N GLY A 302 3.99 12.63 -17.67
CA GLY A 302 3.07 13.37 -18.56
C GLY A 302 2.16 12.48 -19.41
N ILE A 303 2.00 11.21 -19.05
CA ILE A 303 1.02 10.33 -19.70
C ILE A 303 -0.39 10.89 -19.50
N ASP A 304 -1.21 10.88 -20.56
CA ASP A 304 -2.64 11.06 -20.41
C ASP A 304 -3.23 9.72 -19.89
N PRO A 305 -3.82 9.69 -18.67
CA PRO A 305 -4.34 8.44 -18.11
C PRO A 305 -5.45 7.81 -18.94
N LEU A 306 -6.25 8.61 -19.66
CA LEU A 306 -7.32 8.11 -20.51
C LEU A 306 -6.76 7.54 -21.82
N GLU A 307 -5.73 8.17 -22.39
CA GLU A 307 -5.00 7.62 -23.54
C GLU A 307 -4.34 6.29 -23.17
N PHE A 308 -3.61 6.23 -22.05
CA PHE A 308 -3.00 4.98 -21.60
C PHE A 308 -4.04 3.90 -21.32
N ARG A 309 -5.15 4.24 -20.65
CA ARG A 309 -6.25 3.30 -20.42
C ARG A 309 -6.79 2.75 -21.74
N PHE A 310 -6.95 3.59 -22.77
CA PHE A 310 -7.40 3.14 -24.09
C PHE A 310 -6.42 2.15 -24.73
N HIS A 311 -5.11 2.41 -24.65
CA HIS A 311 -4.08 1.50 -25.14
C HIS A 311 -4.05 0.18 -24.38
N ALA A 312 -4.11 0.22 -23.04
CA ALA A 312 -4.19 -0.97 -22.21
C ALA A 312 -5.44 -1.81 -22.54
N MET A 313 -6.61 -1.19 -22.68
CA MET A 313 -7.83 -1.90 -23.07
C MET A 313 -7.72 -2.53 -24.46
N THR A 314 -7.15 -1.80 -25.42
CA THR A 314 -6.90 -2.30 -26.76
C THR A 314 -6.00 -3.54 -26.73
N ASP A 315 -4.91 -3.49 -25.96
CA ASP A 315 -3.97 -4.60 -25.81
C ASP A 315 -4.63 -5.83 -25.15
N ARG A 316 -5.50 -5.64 -24.14
CA ARG A 316 -6.30 -6.73 -23.53
C ARG A 316 -7.19 -7.41 -24.54
N VAL A 317 -7.93 -6.65 -25.33
CA VAL A 317 -8.85 -7.19 -26.34
C VAL A 317 -8.09 -8.01 -27.37
N ILE A 318 -6.97 -7.48 -27.87
CA ILE A 318 -6.13 -8.15 -28.87
C ILE A 318 -5.52 -9.43 -28.30
N THR A 319 -4.96 -9.36 -27.10
CA THR A 319 -4.29 -10.50 -26.46
C THR A 319 -5.30 -11.59 -26.10
N THR A 320 -6.46 -11.23 -25.55
CA THR A 320 -7.55 -12.18 -25.25
C THR A 320 -8.07 -12.84 -26.53
N GLY A 321 -8.32 -12.06 -27.59
CA GLY A 321 -8.75 -12.58 -28.89
C GLY A 321 -7.73 -13.53 -29.52
N THR A 322 -6.45 -13.20 -29.42
CA THR A 322 -5.37 -14.06 -29.94
C THR A 322 -5.25 -15.35 -29.12
N ALA A 323 -5.28 -15.25 -27.79
CA ALA A 323 -5.02 -16.36 -26.88
C ALA A 323 -6.16 -17.39 -26.84
N TRP A 324 -7.43 -16.97 -26.77
CA TRP A 324 -8.57 -17.90 -26.66
C TRP A 324 -9.33 -18.11 -27.97
N LEU A 325 -9.44 -17.09 -28.81
CA LEU A 325 -10.20 -17.23 -30.06
C LEU A 325 -9.32 -17.61 -31.25
N GLY A 326 -7.99 -17.44 -31.13
CA GLY A 326 -7.08 -17.61 -32.26
C GLY A 326 -7.31 -16.59 -33.38
N LEU A 327 -7.90 -15.43 -33.06
CA LEU A 327 -8.28 -14.38 -34.01
C LEU A 327 -7.45 -13.12 -33.82
N THR A 328 -7.02 -12.51 -34.92
CA THR A 328 -6.28 -11.23 -34.92
C THR A 328 -7.24 -10.04 -34.86
N LEU A 329 -7.79 -9.76 -33.68
CA LEU A 329 -8.78 -8.70 -33.51
C LEU A 329 -8.24 -7.28 -33.73
N GLN A 330 -6.91 -7.09 -33.81
CA GLN A 330 -6.28 -5.77 -33.93
C GLN A 330 -6.75 -4.98 -35.16
N CYS A 331 -6.95 -5.62 -36.32
CA CYS A 331 -7.44 -4.90 -37.50
C CYS A 331 -8.84 -4.31 -37.27
N ALA A 332 -9.66 -4.98 -36.44
CA ALA A 332 -11.01 -4.55 -36.10
C ALA A 332 -11.05 -3.26 -35.26
N GLN A 333 -9.91 -2.80 -34.73
CA GLN A 333 -9.80 -1.54 -33.98
C GLN A 333 -10.16 -0.34 -34.86
N CYS A 334 -9.58 -0.26 -36.06
CA CYS A 334 -9.70 0.93 -36.91
C CYS A 334 -10.79 0.81 -37.99
N HIS A 335 -11.08 -0.41 -38.47
CA HIS A 335 -12.05 -0.69 -39.51
C HIS A 335 -12.63 -2.10 -39.31
N THR A 336 -13.67 -2.50 -40.05
CA THR A 336 -14.14 -3.91 -39.99
C THR A 336 -13.04 -4.83 -40.49
N HIS A 337 -12.80 -5.95 -39.81
CA HIS A 337 -11.67 -6.83 -40.11
C HIS A 337 -11.69 -7.29 -41.59
N LYS A 338 -10.52 -7.35 -42.24
CA LYS A 338 -10.41 -7.55 -43.70
C LYS A 338 -10.77 -8.95 -44.19
N TYR A 339 -10.59 -9.97 -43.35
CA TYR A 339 -10.71 -11.37 -43.76
C TYR A 339 -11.65 -12.18 -42.85
N ASP A 340 -11.51 -12.01 -41.54
CA ASP A 340 -12.39 -12.60 -40.54
C ASP A 340 -13.70 -11.83 -40.34
N PRO A 341 -14.80 -12.51 -40.00
CA PRO A 341 -16.13 -11.93 -39.86
C PRO A 341 -16.29 -11.19 -38.51
N VAL A 342 -15.41 -10.22 -38.24
CA VAL A 342 -15.46 -9.39 -37.03
C VAL A 342 -15.60 -7.93 -37.43
N SER A 343 -16.72 -7.33 -37.06
CA SER A 343 -16.98 -5.90 -37.26
C SER A 343 -16.20 -5.05 -36.25
N GLN A 344 -15.95 -3.79 -36.64
CA GLN A 344 -15.38 -2.80 -35.70
C GLN A 344 -16.30 -2.62 -34.47
N ARG A 345 -17.62 -2.70 -34.64
CA ARG A 345 -18.57 -2.61 -33.53
C ARG A 345 -18.34 -3.74 -32.51
N GLU A 346 -18.14 -4.97 -32.97
CA GLU A 346 -17.89 -6.12 -32.09
C GLU A 346 -16.58 -5.99 -31.33
N PHE A 347 -15.53 -5.42 -31.96
CA PHE A 347 -14.29 -5.09 -31.26
C PHE A 347 -14.53 -4.17 -30.06
N TYR A 348 -15.27 -3.08 -30.24
CA TYR A 348 -15.59 -2.16 -29.14
C TYR A 348 -16.61 -2.72 -28.14
N GLN A 349 -17.47 -3.66 -28.54
CA GLN A 349 -18.33 -4.40 -27.60
C GLN A 349 -17.50 -5.31 -26.68
N LEU A 350 -16.50 -6.00 -27.23
CA LEU A 350 -15.56 -6.79 -26.42
C LEU A 350 -14.71 -5.89 -25.51
N MET A 351 -14.25 -4.74 -26.01
CA MET A 351 -13.59 -3.72 -25.19
C MET A 351 -14.46 -3.27 -24.03
N ALA A 352 -15.76 -3.01 -24.26
CA ALA A 352 -16.69 -2.60 -23.21
C ALA A 352 -16.83 -3.65 -22.10
N PHE A 353 -16.77 -4.95 -22.44
CA PHE A 353 -16.79 -6.04 -21.46
C PHE A 353 -15.55 -6.04 -20.55
N LEU A 354 -14.38 -5.72 -21.10
CA LEU A 354 -13.10 -5.69 -20.37
C LEU A 354 -12.79 -4.33 -19.71
N ASN A 355 -13.58 -3.29 -20.02
CA ASN A 355 -13.37 -1.93 -19.52
C ASN A 355 -14.05 -1.68 -18.15
N ASN A 356 -13.95 -2.66 -17.26
CA ASN A 356 -14.47 -2.64 -15.90
C ASN A 356 -13.39 -2.99 -14.85
N ALA A 357 -12.12 -2.99 -15.24
CA ALA A 357 -11.01 -3.38 -14.39
C ALA A 357 -10.51 -2.22 -13.52
N ASP A 358 -10.22 -2.52 -12.26
CA ASP A 358 -9.37 -1.74 -11.36
C ASP A 358 -8.04 -2.48 -11.20
N GLU A 359 -6.92 -1.77 -11.06
CA GLU A 359 -5.57 -2.36 -11.04
C GLU A 359 -4.82 -2.07 -9.72
N PRO A 360 -5.37 -2.51 -8.58
CA PRO A 360 -4.72 -2.27 -7.30
C PRO A 360 -3.37 -2.99 -7.21
N LEU A 361 -2.45 -2.42 -6.44
CA LEU A 361 -1.30 -3.17 -5.96
C LEU A 361 -1.79 -4.18 -4.92
N MET A 362 -1.29 -5.41 -5.02
CA MET A 362 -1.59 -6.48 -4.08
C MET A 362 -0.32 -6.81 -3.31
N ASP A 363 -0.35 -6.59 -2.01
CA ASP A 363 0.71 -7.07 -1.13
C ASP A 363 0.64 -8.60 -1.08
N LEU A 364 1.75 -9.23 -1.41
CA LEU A 364 1.90 -10.68 -1.25
C LEU A 364 2.29 -10.93 0.20
N PRO A 365 1.63 -11.88 0.90
CA PRO A 365 2.10 -12.32 2.20
C PRO A 365 3.53 -12.84 2.07
N ASP A 366 4.45 -12.24 2.82
CA ASP A 366 5.83 -12.70 2.97
C ASP A 366 5.96 -13.17 4.42
N GLU A 367 6.21 -14.46 4.64
CA GLU A 367 6.35 -15.04 5.99
C GLU A 367 7.38 -14.25 6.83
N THR A 368 8.38 -13.63 6.20
CA THR A 368 9.38 -12.81 6.89
C THR A 368 8.87 -11.43 7.31
N LEU A 369 7.90 -10.87 6.57
CA LEU A 369 7.22 -9.63 6.94
C LEU A 369 6.25 -9.86 8.10
N ASP A 370 5.54 -11.00 8.09
CA ASP A 370 4.62 -11.38 9.16
C ASP A 370 5.36 -11.65 10.47
N GLU A 371 6.48 -12.39 10.43
CA GLU A 371 7.36 -12.58 11.60
C GLU A 371 7.88 -11.25 12.15
N ARG A 372 8.27 -10.32 11.26
CA ARG A 372 8.75 -9.00 11.67
C ARG A 372 7.64 -8.12 12.24
N TRP A 373 6.41 -8.28 11.73
CA TRP A 373 5.24 -7.62 12.27
C TRP A 373 4.93 -8.12 13.68
N GLU A 374 4.90 -9.44 13.89
CA GLU A 374 4.72 -10.05 15.21
C GLU A 374 5.82 -9.60 16.20
N GLN A 375 7.08 -9.58 15.78
CA GLN A 375 8.18 -9.07 16.61
C GLN A 375 8.01 -7.60 17.00
N ASN A 376 7.59 -6.76 16.07
CA ASN A 376 7.33 -5.34 16.34
C ASN A 376 6.13 -5.16 17.28
N GLN A 377 5.09 -5.97 17.12
CA GLN A 377 3.93 -5.96 17.99
C GLN A 377 4.28 -6.40 19.41
N GLN A 378 5.06 -7.48 19.55
CA GLN A 378 5.58 -7.95 20.83
C GLN A 378 6.45 -6.90 21.52
N LYS A 379 7.32 -6.23 20.75
CA LYS A 379 8.16 -5.13 21.27
C LYS A 379 7.32 -3.93 21.73
N ALA A 380 6.26 -3.59 21.00
CA ALA A 380 5.34 -2.54 21.39
C ALA A 380 4.60 -2.89 22.69
N GLU A 381 4.13 -4.13 22.82
CA GLU A 381 3.51 -4.64 24.05
C GLU A 381 4.47 -4.59 25.25
N ASP A 382 5.72 -5.02 25.07
CA ASP A 382 6.76 -4.93 26.11
C ASP A 382 7.04 -3.47 26.53
N LEU A 383 7.14 -2.55 25.57
CA LEU A 383 7.34 -1.13 25.87
C LEU A 383 6.14 -0.52 26.61
N LEU A 384 4.93 -0.94 26.27
CA LEU A 384 3.69 -0.50 26.95
C LEU A 384 3.61 -1.03 28.39
N LEU A 385 4.10 -2.25 28.65
CA LEU A 385 4.19 -2.81 30.01
C LEU A 385 5.12 -1.98 30.89
N HIS A 386 6.30 -1.59 30.37
CA HIS A 386 7.27 -0.77 31.10
C HIS A 386 6.92 0.71 31.19
N LEU A 387 5.90 1.18 30.47
CA LEU A 387 5.40 2.55 30.58
C LEU A 387 4.93 2.88 32.01
N ALA A 388 4.48 1.86 32.76
CA ALA A 388 4.06 1.98 34.16
C ALA A 388 5.20 2.40 35.10
N ASP A 389 6.42 1.93 34.81
CA ASP A 389 7.60 2.18 35.63
C ASP A 389 8.09 3.62 35.48
N HIS A 390 7.87 4.21 34.29
CA HIS A 390 8.27 5.58 33.98
C HIS A 390 7.17 6.62 34.25
N TRP A 391 5.89 6.24 34.13
CA TRP A 391 4.72 7.08 34.42
C TRP A 391 3.76 6.36 35.37
N PRO A 392 4.05 6.34 36.68
CA PRO A 392 3.19 5.70 37.67
C PRO A 392 1.86 6.46 37.77
N VAL A 393 0.75 5.72 37.72
CA VAL A 393 -0.60 6.26 37.93
C VAL A 393 -0.97 6.02 39.40
N PRO A 394 -1.22 7.07 40.20
CA PRO A 394 -1.65 6.87 41.58
C PRO A 394 -3.02 6.16 41.62
N ASP A 395 -3.13 5.10 42.42
CA ASP A 395 -4.39 4.35 42.62
C ASP A 395 -5.46 5.17 43.37
N GLN A 396 -5.08 6.33 43.90
CA GLN A 396 -5.93 7.20 44.69
C GLN A 396 -6.13 8.56 44.01
N VAL A 397 -7.37 9.02 43.96
CA VAL A 397 -7.73 10.35 43.44
C VAL A 397 -7.93 11.32 44.59
N THR A 398 -7.40 12.53 44.44
CA THR A 398 -7.65 13.64 45.37
C THR A 398 -9.11 14.06 45.33
N VAL A 399 -9.75 14.14 46.49
CA VAL A 399 -11.06 14.74 46.67
C VAL A 399 -10.90 16.26 46.75
N PRO A 400 -11.54 17.04 45.85
CA PRO A 400 -11.46 18.49 45.89
C PRO A 400 -11.95 19.06 47.23
N LEU A 401 -11.32 20.15 47.67
CA LEU A 401 -11.71 20.90 48.87
C LEU A 401 -12.35 22.23 48.46
N LEU A 402 -13.49 22.55 49.06
CA LEU A 402 -14.12 23.87 48.97
C LEU A 402 -13.35 24.91 49.80
N SER A 403 -12.77 24.48 50.92
CA SER A 403 -11.90 25.30 51.75
C SER A 403 -11.10 24.43 52.73
N ALA A 404 -9.93 24.90 53.13
CA ALA A 404 -9.21 24.42 54.31
C ALA A 404 -8.84 25.63 55.17
N THR A 405 -9.08 25.57 56.49
CA THR A 405 -8.72 26.65 57.42
C THR A 405 -7.91 26.08 58.58
N ALA A 406 -6.75 26.65 58.85
CA ALA A 406 -5.81 26.15 59.85
C ALA A 406 -5.60 27.15 61.00
N SER A 407 -5.46 26.62 62.21
CA SER A 407 -5.01 27.34 63.40
C SER A 407 -3.90 26.55 64.10
N VAL A 408 -3.08 27.25 64.88
CA VAL A 408 -1.99 26.66 65.66
C VAL A 408 -2.01 27.25 67.06
N ASP A 409 -1.61 26.49 68.06
CA ASP A 409 -1.42 27.00 69.41
C ASP A 409 -0.18 27.90 69.55
N GLY A 410 -0.23 28.80 70.53
CA GLY A 410 0.81 29.79 70.79
C GLY A 410 0.84 30.96 69.80
N GLU A 411 1.99 31.62 69.70
CA GLU A 411 2.15 32.87 68.93
C GLU A 411 2.58 32.65 67.46
N GLN A 412 2.48 31.41 66.96
CA GLN A 412 2.85 31.06 65.60
C GLN A 412 1.83 31.62 64.59
N LYS A 413 2.28 31.94 63.39
CA LYS A 413 1.42 32.44 62.30
C LYS A 413 1.36 31.43 61.17
N LEU A 414 0.16 31.17 60.66
CA LEU A 414 -0.07 30.31 59.50
C LEU A 414 -0.42 31.18 58.29
N THR A 415 0.19 30.87 57.15
CA THR A 415 -0.22 31.42 55.84
C THR A 415 -0.54 30.28 54.91
N GLN A 416 -1.61 30.40 54.13
CA GLN A 416 -2.06 29.38 53.21
C GLN A 416 -2.10 29.95 51.79
N ASP A 417 -1.68 29.16 50.81
CA ASP A 417 -1.74 29.55 49.39
C ASP A 417 -2.95 28.97 48.66
N ALA A 418 -3.03 29.21 47.34
CA ALA A 418 -4.12 28.77 46.47
C ALA A 418 -4.25 27.24 46.40
N ASP A 419 -3.17 26.50 46.62
CA ASP A 419 -3.15 25.03 46.64
C ASP A 419 -3.42 24.47 48.04
N HIS A 420 -3.85 25.32 48.99
CA HIS A 420 -4.05 24.98 50.39
C HIS A 420 -2.81 24.49 51.14
N VAL A 421 -1.59 24.82 50.65
CA VAL A 421 -0.36 24.55 51.40
C VAL A 421 -0.25 25.54 52.55
N ILE A 422 -0.14 25.02 53.77
CA ILE A 422 -0.01 25.78 55.01
C ILE A 422 1.48 25.94 55.34
N GLN A 423 1.95 27.18 55.42
CA GLN A 423 3.27 27.53 55.93
C GLN A 423 3.18 28.06 57.36
N VAL A 424 4.05 27.54 58.23
CA VAL A 424 4.19 27.95 59.62
C VAL A 424 5.33 28.96 59.76
N ARG A 425 5.04 30.14 60.30
CA ARG A 425 5.99 31.23 60.51
C ARG A 425 6.01 31.70 61.97
N GLY A 426 7.06 32.43 62.34
CA GLY A 426 7.28 32.95 63.69
C GLY A 426 8.34 32.16 64.46
N VAL A 427 8.39 32.37 65.78
CA VAL A 427 9.31 31.65 66.68
C VAL A 427 8.99 30.15 66.64
N ASN A 428 10.02 29.30 66.62
CA ASN A 428 9.85 27.84 66.64
C ASN A 428 9.74 27.36 68.10
N PRO A 429 8.54 26.92 68.55
CA PRO A 429 8.33 26.51 69.94
C PRO A 429 8.83 25.09 70.19
N GLU A 430 8.90 24.68 71.46
CA GLU A 430 9.27 23.31 71.84
C GLU A 430 8.22 22.28 71.40
N THR A 431 6.94 22.66 71.44
CA THR A 431 5.80 21.81 71.04
C THR A 431 4.80 22.64 70.25
N ALA A 432 3.98 21.99 69.43
CA ALA A 432 2.91 22.65 68.68
C ALA A 432 1.73 21.70 68.43
N VAL A 433 0.52 22.26 68.41
CA VAL A 433 -0.73 21.61 68.02
C VAL A 433 -1.35 22.40 66.89
N TYR A 434 -1.49 21.76 65.73
CA TYR A 434 -2.16 22.32 64.55
C TYR A 434 -3.56 21.75 64.45
N THR A 435 -4.54 22.60 64.22
CA THR A 435 -5.93 22.20 63.94
C THR A 435 -6.29 22.70 62.56
N VAL A 436 -6.74 21.81 61.68
CA VAL A 436 -7.12 22.15 60.30
C VAL A 436 -8.52 21.63 60.02
N ASP A 437 -9.43 22.53 59.67
CA ASP A 437 -10.78 22.21 59.26
C ASP A 437 -10.83 22.15 57.72
N LEU A 438 -11.14 20.98 57.17
CA LEU A 438 -11.27 20.68 55.75
C LEU A 438 -12.75 20.59 55.36
N LYS A 439 -13.13 21.20 54.25
CA LYS A 439 -14.47 21.09 53.65
C LYS A 439 -14.37 20.39 52.30
N PRO A 440 -14.57 19.06 52.20
CA PRO A 440 -14.57 18.37 50.92
C PRO A 440 -15.77 18.79 50.07
N GLU A 441 -15.58 18.82 48.75
CA GLU A 441 -16.66 19.02 47.78
C GLU A 441 -17.56 17.79 47.69
N ASN A 442 -17.00 16.58 47.81
CA ASN A 442 -17.71 15.30 47.69
C ASN A 442 -17.27 14.28 48.75
N LEU A 443 -18.19 13.41 49.15
CA LEU A 443 -17.92 12.17 49.92
C LEU A 443 -18.20 10.95 49.03
N PRO A 444 -17.65 9.74 49.33
CA PRO A 444 -16.71 9.41 50.41
C PRO A 444 -15.22 9.58 50.01
N PHE A 445 -14.37 9.66 51.02
CA PHE A 445 -12.91 9.48 50.94
C PHE A 445 -12.51 8.32 51.86
N ASP A 446 -11.39 7.66 51.56
CA ASP A 446 -10.88 6.52 52.35
C ASP A 446 -9.50 6.77 52.94
N HIS A 447 -8.82 7.85 52.56
CA HIS A 447 -7.55 8.25 53.17
C HIS A 447 -7.46 9.75 53.43
N LEU A 448 -6.80 10.08 54.54
CA LEU A 448 -6.25 11.41 54.84
C LEU A 448 -4.73 11.36 54.60
N VAL A 449 -4.22 12.25 53.75
CA VAL A 449 -2.80 12.34 53.41
C VAL A 449 -2.22 13.65 53.93
N LEU A 450 -1.26 13.57 54.84
CA LEU A 450 -0.43 14.70 55.25
C LEU A 450 0.82 14.75 54.39
N ARG A 451 0.94 15.79 53.56
CA ARG A 451 2.13 16.06 52.74
C ARG A 451 2.99 17.11 53.41
N LEU A 452 4.25 16.78 53.65
CA LEU A 452 5.27 17.68 54.19
C LEU A 452 6.08 18.27 53.05
N LEU A 453 6.33 19.59 53.08
CA LEU A 453 6.94 20.34 51.98
C LEU A 453 8.09 21.23 52.48
N SER A 454 9.23 21.23 51.78
CA SER A 454 10.36 22.12 52.07
C SER A 454 10.18 23.48 51.39
N LYS A 455 9.20 24.28 51.84
CA LYS A 455 8.88 25.60 51.26
C LYS A 455 9.52 26.73 52.10
N GLY A 456 10.47 27.46 51.53
CA GLY A 456 11.18 28.57 52.21
C GLY A 456 12.40 28.17 53.04
N ASN A 457 12.76 26.88 53.05
CA ASN A 457 13.99 26.33 53.65
C ASN A 457 14.54 25.23 52.73
N ASN A 458 15.86 25.10 52.62
CA ASN A 458 16.52 24.06 51.84
C ASN A 458 16.98 22.86 52.68
N LYS A 459 16.62 22.76 53.95
CA LYS A 459 17.10 21.67 54.83
C LYS A 459 16.10 20.55 55.08
N GLY A 460 14.83 20.74 54.73
CA GLY A 460 13.76 19.78 54.99
C GLY A 460 12.47 20.48 55.43
N PRO A 461 11.35 19.74 55.54
CA PRO A 461 10.03 20.30 55.83
C PRO A 461 9.82 20.66 57.31
N GLY A 462 10.70 20.24 58.22
CA GLY A 462 10.71 20.64 59.63
C GLY A 462 11.44 21.97 59.89
N ARG A 463 11.21 22.54 61.07
CA ARG A 463 11.75 23.86 61.47
C ARG A 463 13.01 23.77 62.34
N THR A 464 13.54 22.57 62.56
CA THR A 464 14.84 22.39 63.23
C THR A 464 16.00 22.88 62.35
N ALA A 465 17.18 23.07 62.94
CA ALA A 465 18.37 23.49 62.21
C ALA A 465 18.77 22.53 61.07
N HIS A 466 18.34 21.27 61.14
CA HIS A 466 18.60 20.20 60.16
C HIS A 466 17.36 19.83 59.33
N GLY A 467 16.23 20.52 59.51
CA GLY A 467 15.01 20.31 58.72
C GLY A 467 14.14 19.11 59.10
N ASN A 468 14.48 18.37 60.16
CA ASN A 468 13.68 17.25 60.66
C ASN A 468 12.53 17.71 61.57
N LEU A 469 11.54 16.85 61.79
CA LEU A 469 10.38 17.05 62.67
C LEU A 469 9.97 15.74 63.34
N VAL A 470 9.14 15.83 64.39
CA VAL A 470 8.53 14.66 65.03
C VAL A 470 7.02 14.91 65.17
N LEU A 471 6.19 14.13 64.48
CA LEU A 471 4.74 14.15 64.64
C LEU A 471 4.35 13.09 65.66
N THR A 472 3.87 13.51 66.83
CA THR A 472 3.54 12.59 67.92
C THR A 472 2.13 12.03 67.81
N ASP A 473 1.19 12.76 67.23
CA ASP A 473 -0.20 12.32 67.13
C ASP A 473 -0.91 12.95 65.93
N ILE A 474 -1.79 12.17 65.29
CA ILE A 474 -2.72 12.65 64.25
C ILE A 474 -4.14 12.14 64.54
N GLU A 475 -5.10 13.06 64.57
CA GLU A 475 -6.50 12.74 64.79
C GLU A 475 -7.37 13.29 63.68
N LEU A 476 -8.41 12.54 63.30
CA LEU A 476 -9.46 12.98 62.40
C LEU A 476 -10.80 13.00 63.13
N TRP A 477 -11.51 14.10 62.98
CA TRP A 477 -12.81 14.34 63.59
C TRP A 477 -13.80 14.85 62.53
N GLN A 478 -15.05 14.45 62.61
CA GLN A 478 -16.15 15.09 61.89
C GLN A 478 -16.82 16.10 62.83
N VAL A 479 -16.94 17.35 62.39
CA VAL A 479 -17.73 18.37 63.09
C VAL A 479 -19.19 18.13 62.76
N LEU A 480 -20.01 17.95 63.80
CA LEU A 480 -21.44 17.70 63.67
C LEU A 480 -22.22 19.01 63.80
N GLU A 481 -23.27 19.17 62.99
CA GLU A 481 -24.22 20.27 63.13
C GLU A 481 -24.98 20.11 64.45
N GLN A 482 -25.04 21.18 65.25
CA GLN A 482 -25.87 21.23 66.45
C GLN A 482 -27.28 21.69 66.06
N PRO A 483 -28.35 21.10 66.62
CA PRO A 483 -29.70 21.63 66.46
C PRO A 483 -29.76 23.08 66.97
N ASP A 484 -30.47 23.97 66.26
CA ASP A 484 -30.56 25.41 66.56
C ASP A 484 -30.90 25.74 68.03
N SER A 485 -31.58 24.83 68.73
CA SER A 485 -31.93 24.98 70.16
C SER A 485 -30.75 24.81 71.14
N GLN A 486 -29.59 24.29 70.71
CA GLN A 486 -28.39 24.08 71.55
C GLN A 486 -27.18 24.93 71.13
N ALA A 487 -27.17 25.48 69.91
CA ALA A 487 -26.06 26.26 69.35
C ALA A 487 -25.77 27.56 70.13
N ALA A 488 -26.75 28.12 70.84
CA ALA A 488 -26.59 29.38 71.59
C ALA A 488 -25.88 29.23 72.96
N GLN A 489 -25.58 28.01 73.41
CA GLN A 489 -24.99 27.74 74.73
C GLN A 489 -23.65 26.97 74.71
N ALA A 490 -23.17 26.54 73.55
CA ALA A 490 -21.93 25.75 73.45
C ALA A 490 -20.79 26.57 72.83
N ASP A 491 -19.76 26.88 73.62
CA ASP A 491 -18.51 27.52 73.16
C ASP A 491 -17.64 26.58 72.30
N GLN A 492 -18.01 25.30 72.15
CA GLN A 492 -17.22 24.28 71.45
C GLN A 492 -18.07 23.46 70.47
N PRO A 493 -17.53 23.14 69.27
CA PRO A 493 -18.21 22.32 68.28
C PRO A 493 -18.39 20.88 68.77
N LEU A 494 -19.50 20.23 68.39
CA LEU A 494 -19.70 18.81 68.64
C LEU A 494 -18.83 18.00 67.68
N LEU A 495 -17.92 17.17 68.20
CA LEU A 495 -16.95 16.41 67.41
C LEU A 495 -17.22 14.90 67.51
N ARG A 496 -17.20 14.22 66.37
CA ARG A 496 -17.20 12.75 66.28
C ARG A 496 -15.82 12.28 65.81
N ARG A 497 -15.16 11.42 66.58
CA ARG A 497 -13.87 10.85 66.17
C ARG A 497 -14.06 9.90 64.99
N ILE A 498 -13.23 10.04 63.96
CA ILE A 498 -13.15 9.11 62.84
C ILE A 498 -11.87 8.28 63.05
N PRO A 499 -11.98 6.96 63.36
CA PRO A 499 -10.82 6.13 63.59
C PRO A 499 -9.92 6.06 62.34
N ILE A 500 -8.63 6.34 62.52
CA ILE A 500 -7.60 6.01 61.53
C ILE A 500 -7.26 4.53 61.72
N THR A 501 -7.54 3.72 60.71
CA THR A 501 -7.41 2.25 60.77
C THR A 501 -5.98 1.78 60.54
N SER A 502 -5.21 2.53 59.76
CA SER A 502 -3.79 2.27 59.52
C SER A 502 -3.08 3.54 59.07
N VAL A 503 -1.75 3.54 59.21
CA VAL A 503 -0.90 4.63 58.76
C VAL A 503 0.33 4.10 58.04
N GLN A 504 0.72 4.77 56.96
CA GLN A 504 1.91 4.47 56.16
C GLN A 504 2.66 5.76 55.84
N ALA A 505 3.98 5.79 56.00
CA ALA A 505 4.81 6.93 55.63
C ALA A 505 5.69 6.62 54.40
N SER A 506 5.98 7.64 53.60
CA SER A 506 6.92 7.52 52.49
C SER A 506 8.38 7.38 52.94
N VAL A 507 8.69 7.86 54.16
CA VAL A 507 10.02 7.79 54.79
C VAL A 507 9.83 7.67 56.30
N GLU A 508 10.59 6.79 56.95
CA GLU A 508 10.61 6.62 58.40
C GLU A 508 12.03 6.67 58.93
N GLN A 509 12.25 7.43 60.00
CA GLN A 509 13.50 7.41 60.76
C GLN A 509 13.52 6.19 61.69
N GLU A 510 14.68 5.55 61.82
CA GLU A 510 14.87 4.46 62.78
C GLU A 510 14.46 4.90 64.21
N GLY A 511 13.58 4.12 64.84
CA GLY A 511 13.00 4.42 66.16
C GLY A 511 11.80 5.37 66.16
N PHE A 512 11.44 5.97 65.01
CA PHE A 512 10.31 6.89 64.85
C PHE A 512 9.39 6.50 63.67
N PRO A 513 8.80 5.28 63.69
CA PRO A 513 7.87 4.83 62.65
C PRO A 513 6.53 5.59 62.68
N ALA A 514 5.84 5.60 61.54
CA ALA A 514 4.54 6.25 61.35
C ALA A 514 3.47 5.79 62.35
N ILE A 515 3.51 4.50 62.71
CA ILE A 515 2.51 3.89 63.60
C ILE A 515 2.45 4.55 64.99
N HIS A 516 3.55 5.17 65.43
CA HIS A 516 3.57 5.91 66.69
C HIS A 516 2.70 7.17 66.68
N CYS A 517 2.25 7.66 65.53
CA CYS A 517 1.28 8.76 65.49
C CYS A 517 -0.14 8.35 65.96
N LEU A 518 -0.37 7.06 66.23
CA LEU A 518 -1.68 6.52 66.63
C LEU A 518 -1.66 5.86 68.03
N ASP A 519 -0.52 5.89 68.72
CA ASP A 519 -0.34 5.19 70.01
C ASP A 519 -0.78 6.02 71.24
N GLY A 520 -1.05 7.32 71.04
CA GLY A 520 -1.45 8.26 72.10
C GLY A 520 -0.32 8.63 73.08
N ASN A 521 0.93 8.31 72.78
CA ASN A 521 2.08 8.57 73.62
C ASN A 521 2.86 9.80 73.12
N ALA A 522 2.83 10.88 73.90
CA ALA A 522 3.50 12.14 73.58
C ALA A 522 5.04 12.07 73.47
N SER A 523 5.66 10.96 73.91
CA SER A 523 7.13 10.76 73.84
C SER A 523 7.59 9.99 72.60
N THR A 524 6.67 9.34 71.88
CA THR A 524 6.91 8.63 70.61
C THR A 524 6.32 9.43 69.44
N GLY A 525 6.69 9.09 68.22
CA GLY A 525 6.14 9.75 67.04
C GLY A 525 6.85 9.34 65.75
N TRP A 526 6.44 9.98 64.65
CA TRP A 526 7.00 9.81 63.32
C TRP A 526 8.01 10.90 62.98
N ALA A 527 9.18 10.50 62.47
CA ALA A 527 10.22 11.40 61.98
C ALA A 527 10.76 10.91 60.63
N ILE A 528 11.41 11.81 59.88
CA ILE A 528 11.69 11.61 58.45
C ILE A 528 13.18 11.62 58.09
N HIS A 529 14.09 11.44 59.06
CA HIS A 529 15.51 11.35 58.79
C HIS A 529 15.90 9.95 58.29
N GLY A 530 16.09 9.81 56.98
CA GLY A 530 16.49 8.55 56.33
C GLY A 530 18.01 8.41 56.17
N SER A 531 18.45 7.33 55.51
CA SER A 531 19.86 7.03 55.24
C SER A 531 20.57 8.08 54.36
N ALA A 532 19.83 8.80 53.53
CA ALA A 532 20.32 9.90 52.69
C ALA A 532 20.15 11.30 53.34
N GLY A 533 19.76 11.37 54.62
CA GLY A 533 19.44 12.60 55.33
C GLY A 533 17.94 12.93 55.35
N VAL A 534 17.59 14.19 55.64
CA VAL A 534 16.19 14.66 55.66
C VAL A 534 15.71 14.93 54.23
N PRO A 535 14.61 14.31 53.76
CA PRO A 535 14.08 14.54 52.44
C PRO A 535 13.43 15.93 52.33
N LYS A 536 13.31 16.45 51.10
CA LYS A 536 12.63 17.74 50.83
C LYS A 536 11.11 17.64 50.93
N ALA A 537 10.57 16.44 50.86
CA ALA A 537 9.15 16.17 51.03
C ALA A 537 8.98 14.77 51.63
N ALA A 538 7.87 14.58 52.35
CA ALA A 538 7.48 13.27 52.87
C ALA A 538 5.95 13.23 52.99
N GLU A 539 5.35 12.04 52.88
CA GLU A 539 3.92 11.85 53.02
C GLU A 539 3.60 10.87 54.16
N LEU A 540 2.52 11.15 54.88
CA LEU A 540 1.89 10.24 55.83
C LEU A 540 0.45 9.98 55.38
N ARG A 541 0.13 8.73 55.08
CA ARG A 541 -1.17 8.28 54.57
C ARG A 541 -1.91 7.56 55.68
N CYS A 542 -3.07 8.08 56.05
CA CYS A 542 -3.92 7.56 57.12
C CYS A 542 -5.18 6.98 56.50
N ALA A 543 -5.35 5.65 56.52
CA ALA A 543 -6.55 5.00 56.03
C ALA A 543 -7.69 5.16 57.06
N ILE A 544 -8.91 5.31 56.57
CA ILE A 544 -10.12 5.37 57.39
C ILE A 544 -11.19 4.42 56.84
N ASP A 545 -12.16 4.05 57.68
CA ASP A 545 -13.40 3.41 57.23
C ASP A 545 -14.42 4.50 56.84
N PRO A 546 -14.75 4.67 55.54
CA PRO A 546 -15.64 5.73 55.09
C PRO A 546 -17.06 5.61 55.65
N THR A 547 -17.47 4.41 56.08
CA THR A 547 -18.80 4.18 56.68
C THR A 547 -18.96 4.85 58.04
N GLN A 548 -17.86 5.28 58.67
CA GLN A 548 -17.88 6.04 59.92
C GLN A 548 -18.29 7.50 59.75
N LEU A 549 -18.29 8.02 58.52
CA LEU A 549 -18.71 9.39 58.22
C LEU A 549 -20.24 9.50 58.21
N GLN A 550 -20.78 10.46 58.95
CA GLN A 550 -22.21 10.77 58.89
C GLN A 550 -22.51 11.60 57.64
N ALA A 551 -23.60 11.30 56.94
CA ALA A 551 -24.05 12.08 55.80
C ALA A 551 -24.38 13.53 56.22
N ALA A 552 -23.82 14.48 55.48
CA ALA A 552 -24.08 15.91 55.62
C ALA A 552 -23.91 16.56 54.25
N ASP A 553 -24.69 17.60 53.95
CA ASP A 553 -24.59 18.31 52.66
C ASP A 553 -23.25 19.06 52.51
N ARG A 554 -22.64 19.48 53.63
CA ARG A 554 -21.34 20.17 53.69
C ARG A 554 -20.54 19.75 54.93
N PRO A 555 -19.98 18.54 54.96
CA PRO A 555 -19.26 18.05 56.13
C PRO A 555 -18.01 18.92 56.39
N VAL A 556 -17.71 19.19 57.66
CA VAL A 556 -16.44 19.79 58.07
C VAL A 556 -15.63 18.72 58.80
N LEU A 557 -14.42 18.48 58.34
CA LEU A 557 -13.49 17.50 58.91
C LEU A 557 -12.37 18.22 59.62
N ARG A 558 -12.23 18.00 60.91
CA ARG A 558 -11.16 18.58 61.73
C ARG A 558 -10.01 17.59 61.87
N VAL A 559 -8.86 17.98 61.38
CA VAL A 559 -7.59 17.25 61.56
C VAL A 559 -6.79 17.94 62.66
N VAL A 560 -6.33 17.17 63.65
CA VAL A 560 -5.47 17.65 64.73
C VAL A 560 -4.10 16.98 64.59
N LEU A 561 -3.05 17.78 64.48
CA LEU A 561 -1.65 17.33 64.42
C LEU A 561 -0.94 17.78 65.69
N ARG A 562 -0.36 16.86 66.47
CA ARG A 562 0.38 17.20 67.70
C ARG A 562 1.85 16.87 67.55
N GLN A 563 2.70 17.77 68.05
CA GLN A 563 4.15 17.62 68.07
C GLN A 563 4.67 17.89 69.48
N MET A 564 4.71 16.84 70.31
CA MET A 564 4.99 16.95 71.73
C MET A 564 6.42 16.53 72.13
N HIS A 565 7.24 16.08 71.17
CA HIS A 565 8.57 15.51 71.42
C HIS A 565 9.57 16.50 72.06
N GLY A 566 9.39 17.82 71.87
CA GLY A 566 10.36 18.83 72.32
C GLY A 566 11.49 19.08 71.31
N GLY A 567 12.47 19.89 71.67
CA GLY A 567 13.66 20.17 70.85
C GLY A 567 13.37 20.98 69.58
N LYS A 568 12.21 21.64 69.52
CA LYS A 568 11.74 22.45 68.39
C LYS A 568 11.53 21.68 67.10
N HIS A 569 11.16 20.40 67.22
CA HIS A 569 10.86 19.48 66.11
C HIS A 569 9.50 19.74 65.44
N THR A 570 9.14 21.00 65.19
CA THR A 570 7.84 21.38 64.60
C THR A 570 7.85 21.43 63.06
N ILE A 571 6.68 21.27 62.43
CA ILE A 571 6.47 21.31 60.98
C ILE A 571 6.62 22.74 60.45
N GLY A 572 7.27 22.88 59.29
CA GLY A 572 7.49 24.14 58.58
C GLY A 572 6.44 24.44 57.52
N ALA A 573 6.17 23.49 56.62
CA ALA A 573 5.08 23.61 55.67
C ALA A 573 4.46 22.24 55.37
N PHE A 574 3.14 22.21 55.25
CA PHE A 574 2.38 21.00 54.98
C PHE A 574 1.08 21.26 54.23
N GLN A 575 0.52 20.19 53.66
CA GLN A 575 -0.79 20.18 53.01
C GLN A 575 -1.55 18.95 53.50
N LEU A 576 -2.84 19.08 53.75
CA LEU A 576 -3.73 17.95 54.01
C LEU A 576 -4.59 17.70 52.79
N VAL A 577 -4.62 16.45 52.35
CA VAL A 577 -5.32 16.02 51.14
C VAL A 577 -6.21 14.83 51.50
N LEU A 578 -7.44 14.83 51.02
CA LEU A 578 -8.34 13.68 51.14
C LEU A 578 -8.26 12.90 49.85
N THR A 579 -8.16 11.58 49.92
CA THR A 579 -8.12 10.73 48.72
C THR A 579 -9.09 9.56 48.81
N ARG A 580 -9.48 9.03 47.65
CA ARG A 580 -10.32 7.82 47.51
C ARG A 580 -9.74 6.85 46.49
N GLN A 581 -9.95 5.54 46.66
CA GLN A 581 -9.64 4.55 45.63
C GLN A 581 -10.37 4.86 44.32
N ASN A 582 -9.64 4.77 43.21
CA ASN A 582 -10.18 5.04 41.88
C ASN A 582 -10.82 3.76 41.30
N ALA A 583 -12.11 3.55 41.57
CA ALA A 583 -12.80 2.30 41.21
C ALA A 583 -13.38 2.24 39.78
N THR A 584 -13.32 3.33 39.00
CA THR A 584 -14.14 3.48 37.79
C THR A 584 -13.39 3.58 36.46
N GLU A 585 -12.07 3.77 36.43
CA GLU A 585 -11.30 3.93 35.18
C GLU A 585 -10.12 2.95 35.10
N ASP A 586 -9.95 2.32 33.93
CA ASP A 586 -8.83 1.43 33.62
C ASP A 586 -7.47 2.14 33.82
N PRO A 587 -6.50 1.52 34.54
CA PRO A 587 -5.14 2.06 34.69
C PRO A 587 -4.48 2.57 33.41
N THR A 588 -4.71 1.91 32.26
CA THR A 588 -4.09 2.30 30.97
C THR A 588 -4.65 3.64 30.47
N GLN A 589 -5.97 3.78 30.46
CA GLN A 589 -6.65 5.03 30.09
C GLN A 589 -6.27 6.20 31.01
N ARG A 590 -6.07 5.93 32.30
CA ARG A 590 -5.62 6.96 33.26
C ARG A 590 -4.19 7.43 32.97
N ARG A 591 -3.29 6.50 32.59
CA ARG A 591 -1.91 6.84 32.23
C ARG A 591 -1.87 7.73 31.00
N GLU A 592 -2.66 7.41 29.98
CA GLU A 592 -2.77 8.21 28.76
C GLU A 592 -3.22 9.65 29.06
N LYS A 593 -4.28 9.82 29.86
CA LYS A 593 -4.74 11.16 30.29
C LYS A 593 -3.67 11.95 31.05
N LEU A 594 -2.93 11.29 31.95
CA LEU A 594 -1.85 11.92 32.73
C LEU A 594 -0.69 12.37 31.83
N VAL A 595 -0.25 11.51 30.91
CA VAL A 595 0.81 11.84 29.94
C VAL A 595 0.38 13.01 29.07
N ASN A 596 -0.84 12.98 28.53
CA ASN A 596 -1.37 14.07 27.70
C ASN A 596 -1.45 15.38 28.50
N SER A 597 -1.92 15.33 29.75
CA SER A 597 -1.99 16.53 30.60
C SER A 597 -0.61 17.11 30.93
N ALA A 598 0.37 16.24 31.22
CA ALA A 598 1.75 16.67 31.46
C ALA A 598 2.38 17.29 30.21
N PHE A 599 2.11 16.72 29.04
CA PHE A 599 2.55 17.25 27.75
C PHE A 599 1.93 18.61 27.46
N GLU A 600 0.62 18.78 27.64
CA GLU A 600 -0.07 20.07 27.47
C GLU A 600 0.48 21.14 28.43
N HIS A 601 0.76 20.78 29.68
CA HIS A 601 1.34 21.72 30.64
C HIS A 601 2.76 22.16 30.25
N TRP A 602 3.60 21.23 29.81
CA TRP A 602 4.92 21.55 29.27
C TRP A 602 4.80 22.44 28.01
N LEU A 603 3.88 22.09 27.10
CA LEU A 603 3.66 22.84 25.86
C LEU A 603 3.25 24.29 26.13
N GLU A 604 2.37 24.53 27.12
CA GLU A 604 1.94 25.87 27.49
C GLU A 604 3.09 26.71 28.09
N GLN A 605 3.96 26.09 28.90
CA GLN A 605 5.16 26.76 29.42
C GLN A 605 6.14 27.14 28.29
N GLU A 606 6.36 26.23 27.34
CA GLU A 606 7.28 26.48 26.23
C GLU A 606 6.72 27.46 25.21
N ARG A 607 5.40 27.51 25.01
CA ARG A 607 4.74 28.52 24.16
C ARG A 607 5.08 29.95 24.58
N ALA A 608 5.20 30.22 25.89
CA ALA A 608 5.59 31.55 26.39
C ALA A 608 7.04 31.91 26.05
N ASN A 609 7.90 30.92 25.81
CA ASN A 609 9.30 31.09 25.43
C ASN A 609 9.50 31.13 23.90
N ALA A 610 8.47 30.83 23.12
CA ALA A 610 8.56 30.77 21.66
C ALA A 610 8.69 32.16 21.04
N VAL A 611 9.61 32.30 20.08
CA VAL A 611 9.76 33.51 19.27
C VAL A 611 8.52 33.67 18.38
N GLN A 612 7.87 34.84 18.44
CA GLN A 612 6.78 35.16 17.52
C GLN A 612 7.34 35.49 16.14
N TRP A 613 6.97 34.69 15.15
CA TRP A 613 7.32 34.89 13.74
C TRP A 613 6.29 35.77 13.06
N GLU A 614 6.74 36.74 12.28
CA GLU A 614 5.89 37.62 11.46
C GLU A 614 6.05 37.25 9.98
N PHE A 615 4.97 37.32 9.20
CA PHE A 615 5.01 36.98 7.77
C PHE A 615 5.60 38.14 6.95
N LEU A 616 6.58 37.83 6.11
CA LEU A 616 7.05 38.75 5.07
C LEU A 616 6.09 38.66 3.89
N GLN A 617 5.51 39.79 3.47
CA GLN A 617 4.56 39.80 2.36
C GLN A 617 5.31 39.66 1.02
N PRO A 618 5.09 38.59 0.23
CA PRO A 618 5.61 38.53 -1.13
C PRO A 618 4.87 39.53 -2.01
N VAL A 619 5.61 40.30 -2.80
CA VAL A 619 5.10 41.29 -3.76
C VAL A 619 5.30 40.87 -5.21
N GLN A 620 6.22 39.93 -5.45
CA GLN A 620 6.48 39.33 -6.75
C GLN A 620 7.04 37.92 -6.55
N ALA A 621 6.60 36.97 -7.38
CA ALA A 621 7.16 35.64 -7.45
C ALA A 621 7.27 35.24 -8.93
N THR A 622 8.45 34.80 -9.35
CA THR A 622 8.74 34.39 -10.73
C THR A 622 9.58 33.13 -10.73
N SER A 623 9.50 32.36 -11.80
CA SER A 623 10.32 31.18 -12.02
C SER A 623 10.61 30.98 -13.49
N ASN A 624 11.53 30.05 -13.78
CA ASN A 624 11.90 29.66 -15.13
C ASN A 624 10.79 28.90 -15.88
N LEU A 625 9.96 28.11 -15.19
CA LEU A 625 8.90 27.31 -15.81
C LEU A 625 7.56 27.28 -15.05
N PRO A 626 7.50 26.87 -13.77
CA PRO A 626 6.23 26.81 -13.06
C PRO A 626 5.59 28.20 -12.91
N ILE A 627 4.28 28.23 -12.69
CA ILE A 627 3.53 29.46 -12.42
C ILE A 627 3.43 29.62 -10.90
N LEU A 628 4.09 30.63 -10.35
CA LEU A 628 4.02 30.99 -8.93
C LEU A 628 2.88 31.98 -8.69
N THR A 629 1.88 31.55 -7.90
CA THR A 629 0.72 32.36 -7.53
C THR A 629 0.79 32.71 -6.04
N ILE A 630 0.86 34.01 -5.74
CA ILE A 630 0.76 34.52 -4.35
C ILE A 630 -0.69 34.42 -3.88
N GLN A 631 -0.89 33.79 -2.71
CA GLN A 631 -2.18 33.54 -2.08
C GLN A 631 -2.52 34.61 -1.03
N ASP A 632 -3.79 34.66 -0.60
CA ASP A 632 -4.30 35.62 0.40
C ASP A 632 -3.64 35.47 1.78
N ASP A 633 -3.14 34.28 2.11
CA ASP A 633 -2.45 33.97 3.37
C ASP A 633 -0.92 34.22 3.31
N ALA A 634 -0.49 34.97 2.28
CA ALA A 634 0.90 35.25 1.93
C ALA A 634 1.74 34.02 1.54
N SER A 635 1.15 32.83 1.40
CA SER A 635 1.84 31.69 0.80
C SER A 635 1.93 31.82 -0.73
N ILE A 636 2.83 31.06 -1.33
CA ILE A 636 3.01 30.96 -2.78
C ILE A 636 2.70 29.52 -3.18
N LEU A 637 1.81 29.36 -4.16
CA LEU A 637 1.49 28.08 -4.78
C LEU A 637 2.12 28.03 -6.18
N ALA A 638 3.02 27.09 -6.39
CA ALA A 638 3.55 26.69 -7.68
C ALA A 638 2.56 25.75 -8.39
N SER A 639 2.29 26.01 -9.65
CA SER A 639 1.36 25.24 -10.48
C SER A 639 1.86 25.15 -11.93
N GLY A 640 1.30 24.23 -12.71
CA GLY A 640 1.73 23.99 -14.09
C GLY A 640 2.96 23.09 -14.19
N ASP A 641 3.68 23.21 -15.31
CA ASP A 641 4.84 22.36 -15.60
C ASP A 641 6.04 22.70 -14.70
N THR A 642 6.84 21.69 -14.38
CA THR A 642 8.09 21.81 -13.60
C THR A 642 9.24 21.23 -14.39
N ALA A 643 10.46 21.75 -14.19
CA ALA A 643 11.66 21.24 -14.85
C ALA A 643 12.54 20.47 -13.86
N LYS A 644 13.50 19.68 -14.39
CA LYS A 644 14.51 18.98 -13.56
C LYS A 644 15.37 19.93 -12.73
N ARG A 645 15.45 21.18 -13.18
CA ARG A 645 15.97 22.30 -12.43
C ARG A 645 14.97 23.44 -12.53
N ASP A 646 14.40 23.83 -11.41
CA ASP A 646 13.65 25.08 -11.31
C ASP A 646 14.38 26.09 -10.44
N ASP A 647 14.23 27.36 -10.80
CA ASP A 647 14.79 28.50 -10.08
C ASP A 647 13.61 29.41 -9.74
N TYR A 648 13.38 29.66 -8.45
CA TYR A 648 12.31 30.54 -7.95
C TYR A 648 12.93 31.83 -7.42
N ASP A 649 12.48 32.96 -7.97
CA ASP A 649 12.83 34.30 -7.53
C ASP A 649 11.62 34.95 -6.88
N VAL A 650 11.70 35.22 -5.58
CA VAL A 650 10.61 35.81 -4.79
C VAL A 650 11.07 37.11 -4.15
N ARG A 651 10.35 38.19 -4.43
CA ARG A 651 10.57 39.50 -3.82
C ARG A 651 9.55 39.77 -2.75
N PHE A 652 10.03 40.21 -1.58
CA PHE A 652 9.24 40.57 -0.42
C PHE A 652 9.23 42.08 -0.18
N SER A 653 8.14 42.58 0.39
CA SER A 653 7.99 43.99 0.78
C SER A 653 9.06 44.43 1.78
N ALA A 654 9.36 45.73 1.81
CA ALA A 654 10.29 46.28 2.79
C ALA A 654 9.82 46.04 4.23
N TRP A 655 10.74 45.58 5.07
CA TRP A 655 10.47 45.33 6.49
C TRP A 655 10.95 46.49 7.36
N ASN A 656 10.25 46.80 8.46
CA ASN A 656 10.55 47.96 9.30
C ASN A 656 11.59 47.70 10.41
N ARG A 657 12.09 46.46 10.53
CA ARG A 657 13.10 46.04 11.50
C ARG A 657 14.23 45.26 10.81
N PRO A 658 15.43 45.17 11.41
CA PRO A 658 16.45 44.27 10.91
C PRO A 658 15.99 42.81 10.98
N VAL A 659 16.28 42.02 9.96
CA VAL A 659 15.93 40.58 9.91
C VAL A 659 17.16 39.76 10.32
N THR A 660 17.03 38.95 11.37
CA THR A 660 18.13 38.12 11.90
C THR A 660 18.00 36.64 11.52
N ALA A 661 16.81 36.20 11.10
CA ALA A 661 16.55 34.85 10.67
C ALA A 661 15.37 34.81 9.69
N LEU A 662 15.34 33.78 8.85
CA LEU A 662 14.25 33.49 7.92
C LEU A 662 13.64 32.14 8.24
N ARG A 663 12.32 32.02 8.18
CA ARG A 663 11.59 30.76 8.33
C ARG A 663 10.89 30.43 7.04
N LEU A 664 11.31 29.35 6.37
CA LEU A 664 10.65 28.80 5.21
C LEU A 664 9.68 27.71 5.65
N GLU A 665 8.41 27.86 5.33
CA GLU A 665 7.38 26.85 5.58
C GLU A 665 7.06 26.13 4.28
N ALA A 666 7.19 24.80 4.28
CA ALA A 666 6.71 23.93 3.21
C ALA A 666 5.32 23.41 3.63
N LEU A 667 4.28 23.79 2.89
CA LEU A 667 2.89 23.66 3.29
C LEU A 667 2.17 22.60 2.43
N PRO A 668 1.46 21.62 3.01
CA PRO A 668 0.65 20.70 2.24
C PRO A 668 -0.51 21.45 1.56
N ASP A 669 -0.95 20.96 0.40
CA ASP A 669 -2.08 21.50 -0.33
C ASP A 669 -2.82 20.39 -1.07
N ASP A 670 -4.15 20.45 -1.07
CA ASP A 670 -4.99 19.44 -1.73
C ASP A 670 -4.77 19.35 -3.24
N SER A 671 -4.30 20.43 -3.87
CA SER A 671 -4.00 20.47 -5.30
C SER A 671 -2.63 19.87 -5.68
N LEU A 672 -1.78 19.56 -4.70
CA LEU A 672 -0.44 19.01 -4.92
C LEU A 672 -0.43 17.47 -4.84
N PRO A 673 0.53 16.81 -5.51
CA PRO A 673 0.66 15.36 -5.46
C PRO A 673 0.78 14.84 -4.02
N ALA A 674 0.11 13.72 -3.71
CA ALA A 674 0.04 13.15 -2.37
C ALA A 674 -0.35 14.15 -1.25
N HIS A 675 -1.04 15.23 -1.59
CA HIS A 675 -1.35 16.35 -0.70
C HIS A 675 -0.11 16.94 0.00
N GLY A 676 1.07 16.72 -0.58
CA GLY A 676 2.35 17.09 -0.02
C GLY A 676 2.72 18.55 -0.29
N PRO A 677 3.78 19.05 0.35
CA PRO A 677 4.22 20.42 0.16
C PRO A 677 5.02 20.66 -1.12
N GLY A 678 5.46 19.58 -1.78
CA GLY A 678 6.24 19.62 -2.99
C GLY A 678 5.44 19.32 -4.25
N SER A 679 6.00 19.69 -5.40
CA SER A 679 5.41 19.51 -6.73
C SER A 679 5.85 18.22 -7.43
N THR A 680 6.65 17.36 -6.78
CA THR A 680 7.09 16.10 -7.37
C THR A 680 5.88 15.24 -7.71
N TYR A 681 5.62 15.04 -9.00
CA TYR A 681 4.44 14.30 -9.48
C TYR A 681 4.80 13.05 -10.31
N TYR A 682 6.06 12.92 -10.74
CA TYR A 682 6.57 11.76 -11.46
C TYR A 682 8.08 11.59 -11.23
N GLU A 683 8.59 10.35 -11.31
CA GLU A 683 9.99 9.93 -11.07
C GLU A 683 10.52 10.02 -9.63
N GLY A 684 10.04 10.96 -8.82
CA GLY A 684 10.39 11.08 -7.40
C GLY A 684 9.33 10.57 -6.43
N THR A 685 9.47 10.92 -5.15
CA THR A 685 8.42 10.68 -4.15
C THR A 685 7.30 11.69 -4.37
N LEU A 686 6.08 11.21 -4.67
CA LEU A 686 4.93 12.08 -4.90
C LEU A 686 4.72 13.05 -3.74
N GLY A 687 4.66 14.35 -4.02
CA GLY A 687 4.43 15.41 -3.02
C GLY A 687 5.68 15.88 -2.27
N ASP A 688 6.85 15.35 -2.61
CA ASP A 688 8.15 15.75 -2.05
C ASP A 688 8.76 16.94 -2.81
N PHE A 689 9.79 17.56 -2.24
CA PHE A 689 10.63 18.57 -2.89
C PHE A 689 12.11 18.31 -2.60
N PHE A 690 12.99 18.96 -3.37
CA PHE A 690 14.44 18.90 -3.18
C PHE A 690 15.02 20.30 -3.38
N LEU A 691 15.06 21.08 -2.29
CA LEU A 691 15.64 22.43 -2.30
C LEU A 691 17.16 22.30 -2.19
N THR A 692 17.89 22.69 -3.22
CA THR A 692 19.36 22.55 -3.26
C THR A 692 20.08 23.82 -2.87
N GLU A 693 19.55 24.99 -3.22
CA GLU A 693 20.17 26.26 -2.87
C GLU A 693 19.12 27.28 -2.46
N LEU A 694 19.44 28.08 -1.45
CA LEU A 694 18.68 29.24 -0.99
C LEU A 694 19.67 30.38 -0.82
N THR A 695 19.42 31.49 -1.52
CA THR A 695 20.18 32.73 -1.38
C THR A 695 19.23 33.87 -1.06
N VAL A 696 19.65 34.75 -0.14
CA VAL A 696 18.93 35.99 0.16
C VAL A 696 19.75 37.21 -0.23
N ARG A 697 19.09 38.19 -0.85
CA ARG A 697 19.70 39.45 -1.29
C ARG A 697 18.85 40.66 -0.92
N GLN A 698 19.50 41.81 -0.80
CA GLN A 698 18.87 43.13 -0.74
C GLN A 698 19.74 44.10 -1.55
N ASN A 699 19.17 44.77 -2.55
CA ASN A 699 19.91 45.66 -3.47
C ASN A 699 21.16 45.00 -4.08
N ASP A 700 21.01 43.78 -4.59
CA ASP A 700 22.08 42.95 -5.17
C ASP A 700 23.19 42.50 -4.19
N GLN A 701 23.16 42.92 -2.93
CA GLN A 701 24.04 42.41 -1.88
C GLN A 701 23.47 41.10 -1.31
N ALA A 702 24.26 40.02 -1.37
CA ALA A 702 23.91 38.74 -0.75
C ALA A 702 24.24 38.71 0.75
N PHE A 703 23.39 38.06 1.54
CA PHE A 703 23.60 37.85 2.98
C PHE A 703 23.81 36.35 3.26
N ALA A 704 24.86 36.04 4.02
CA ALA A 704 25.23 34.66 4.32
C ALA A 704 24.43 34.10 5.51
N PHE A 705 24.07 32.82 5.42
CA PHE A 705 23.53 32.06 6.54
C PHE A 705 24.68 31.54 7.43
N GLU A 706 24.49 31.58 8.74
CA GLU A 706 25.38 31.00 9.74
C GLU A 706 25.04 29.54 10.03
N SER A 707 23.75 29.22 10.13
CA SER A 707 23.24 27.88 10.38
C SER A 707 21.79 27.75 9.93
N ALA A 708 21.31 26.51 9.80
CA ALA A 708 19.89 26.23 9.64
C ALA A 708 19.47 24.99 10.43
N THR A 709 18.18 24.92 10.74
CA THR A 709 17.52 23.78 11.38
C THR A 709 16.20 23.49 10.69
N GLU A 710 15.74 22.24 10.75
CA GLU A 710 14.49 21.82 10.12
C GLU A 710 13.65 20.91 11.03
N THR A 711 12.35 20.85 10.79
CA THR A 711 11.44 19.94 11.51
C THR A 711 11.65 18.48 11.12
N TYR A 712 12.04 18.24 9.88
CA TYR A 712 12.25 16.91 9.33
C TYR A 712 13.13 16.99 8.09
N SER A 713 14.04 16.04 7.94
CA SER A 713 14.82 15.85 6.73
C SER A 713 15.02 14.36 6.48
N LYS A 714 14.60 13.91 5.30
CA LYS A 714 14.86 12.55 4.83
C LYS A 714 14.85 12.54 3.32
N ASN A 715 15.75 11.75 2.76
CA ASN A 715 15.87 11.56 1.33
C ASN A 715 15.57 10.12 0.96
N ARG A 716 14.92 9.92 -0.20
CA ARG A 716 14.74 8.60 -0.82
C ARG A 716 15.89 8.20 -1.74
N PHE A 717 16.45 9.15 -2.48
CA PHE A 717 17.37 8.85 -3.59
C PHE A 717 18.75 9.47 -3.37
N GLY A 718 19.78 8.60 -3.39
CA GLY A 718 21.17 8.96 -3.13
C GLY A 718 21.61 8.62 -1.70
N ASN A 719 22.92 8.54 -1.49
CA ASN A 719 23.52 8.27 -0.16
C ASN A 719 23.94 9.55 0.57
N ALA A 720 23.71 10.72 -0.01
CA ALA A 720 24.04 12.00 0.59
C ALA A 720 23.02 12.34 1.69
N ASN A 721 23.52 12.89 2.80
CA ASN A 721 22.67 13.47 3.83
C ASN A 721 21.83 14.61 3.23
N VAL A 722 20.62 14.81 3.76
CA VAL A 722 19.79 15.97 3.46
C VAL A 722 19.54 16.77 4.73
N SER A 723 19.52 18.09 4.62
CA SER A 723 19.24 19.03 5.71
C SER A 723 19.04 20.43 5.13
N ALA A 724 18.32 21.30 5.86
CA ALA A 724 18.23 22.71 5.49
C ALA A 724 19.61 23.40 5.50
N ALA A 725 20.55 22.93 6.32
CA ALA A 725 21.91 23.48 6.37
C ALA A 725 22.72 23.23 5.08
N LEU A 726 22.30 22.25 4.27
CA LEU A 726 22.94 21.94 2.99
C LEU A 726 22.39 22.81 1.85
N THR A 727 21.36 23.64 2.07
CA THR A 727 20.81 24.49 1.00
C THR A 727 21.59 25.79 0.81
N PHE A 728 22.79 25.91 1.36
CA PHE A 728 23.66 27.08 1.20
C PHE A 728 25.15 26.68 1.32
N ASP A 729 25.47 25.41 1.05
CA ASP A 729 26.84 24.90 1.04
C ASP A 729 27.54 25.09 -0.33
N GLY A 730 26.78 25.46 -1.36
CA GLY A 730 27.26 25.65 -2.73
C GLY A 730 27.33 24.37 -3.56
N ASP A 731 26.82 23.24 -3.04
CA ASP A 731 26.72 21.96 -3.73
C ASP A 731 25.28 21.66 -4.16
N VAL A 732 25.02 21.81 -5.46
CA VAL A 732 23.70 21.51 -6.04
C VAL A 732 23.29 20.03 -5.99
N GLN A 733 24.14 19.13 -5.47
CA GLN A 733 23.81 17.72 -5.25
C GLN A 733 23.30 17.42 -3.84
N THR A 734 23.47 18.35 -2.89
CA THR A 734 22.95 18.27 -1.53
C THR A 734 21.72 19.18 -1.40
N GLY A 735 20.99 19.08 -0.30
CA GLY A 735 19.80 19.90 -0.11
C GLY A 735 18.84 19.39 0.97
N TRP A 736 17.61 19.89 0.92
CA TRP A 736 16.55 19.55 1.87
C TRP A 736 15.35 18.88 1.18
N SER A 737 14.85 17.80 1.78
CA SER A 737 13.73 16.97 1.31
C SER A 737 13.00 16.32 2.50
N VAL A 738 11.72 15.99 2.31
CA VAL A 738 10.81 15.54 3.36
C VAL A 738 10.20 14.16 3.05
N HIS A 739 10.97 13.28 2.42
CA HIS A 739 10.55 11.93 2.04
C HIS A 739 9.86 11.17 3.20
N ASP A 740 8.74 10.48 2.92
CA ASP A 740 7.90 9.70 3.86
C ASP A 740 7.05 10.53 4.84
N ARG A 741 7.05 11.86 4.72
CA ARG A 741 6.15 12.75 5.49
C ARG A 741 5.44 13.76 4.60
N GLN A 742 5.07 13.34 3.40
CA GLN A 742 4.16 14.11 2.54
C GLN A 742 2.78 14.20 3.21
N GLY A 743 2.07 15.31 2.98
CA GLY A 743 0.82 15.64 3.68
C GLY A 743 0.99 16.43 4.97
N GLU A 744 2.23 16.58 5.47
CA GLU A 744 2.53 17.35 6.68
C GLU A 744 3.16 18.71 6.35
N ARG A 745 2.98 19.67 7.26
CA ARG A 745 3.67 20.96 7.24
C ARG A 745 5.10 20.80 7.78
N HIS A 746 6.09 21.24 7.00
CA HIS A 746 7.49 21.24 7.38
C HIS A 746 8.06 22.65 7.44
N VAL A 747 9.10 22.85 8.25
CA VAL A 747 9.72 24.16 8.45
C VAL A 747 11.23 24.04 8.43
N ALA A 748 11.89 24.99 7.77
CA ALA A 748 13.30 25.27 7.91
C ALA A 748 13.52 26.69 8.45
N VAL A 749 14.40 26.85 9.44
CA VAL A 749 14.79 28.13 10.02
C VAL A 749 16.26 28.39 9.70
N TYR A 750 16.52 29.48 9.00
CA TYR A 750 17.84 29.93 8.56
C TYR A 750 18.30 31.13 9.40
N ILE A 751 19.41 30.99 10.12
CA ILE A 751 20.01 32.06 10.93
C ILE A 751 21.00 32.83 10.07
N LEU A 752 20.89 34.16 10.03
CA LEU A 752 21.78 35.01 9.25
C LEU A 752 23.05 35.35 10.04
N LYS A 753 24.21 35.32 9.37
CA LYS A 753 25.50 35.70 9.97
C LYS A 753 25.55 37.19 10.33
N GLU A 754 24.89 38.01 9.52
CA GLU A 754 24.70 39.45 9.76
C GLU A 754 23.24 39.82 9.48
N PRO A 755 22.59 40.67 10.30
CA PRO A 755 21.20 41.04 10.08
C PRO A 755 21.00 41.79 8.75
N ILE A 756 19.94 41.46 8.01
CA ILE A 756 19.53 42.24 6.84
C ILE A 756 18.95 43.59 7.34
N PRO A 757 19.41 44.74 6.84
CA PRO A 757 18.92 46.05 7.27
C PRO A 757 17.42 46.27 7.00
N ALA A 758 16.80 47.08 7.87
CA ALA A 758 15.41 47.52 7.71
C ALA A 758 15.24 48.50 6.53
N GLY A 759 14.02 48.58 6.00
CA GLY A 759 13.56 49.66 5.14
C GLY A 759 13.70 49.43 3.63
N GLN A 760 14.15 48.25 3.20
CA GLN A 760 14.29 47.89 1.79
C GLN A 760 13.71 46.50 1.50
N PRO A 761 13.21 46.24 0.27
CA PRO A 761 12.75 44.91 -0.15
C PRO A 761 13.83 43.83 0.00
N ILE A 762 13.41 42.58 0.18
CA ILE A 762 14.30 41.41 0.28
C ILE A 762 13.97 40.49 -0.90
N ASP A 763 14.99 39.96 -1.55
CA ASP A 763 14.87 39.03 -2.67
C ASP A 763 15.39 37.66 -2.23
N LEU A 764 14.59 36.61 -2.39
CA LEU A 764 14.98 35.21 -2.21
C LEU A 764 15.13 34.53 -3.56
N HIS A 765 16.21 33.79 -3.72
CA HIS A 765 16.45 32.92 -4.85
C HIS A 765 16.57 31.49 -4.35
N MET A 766 15.71 30.59 -4.85
CA MET A 766 15.70 29.18 -4.49
C MET A 766 15.96 28.33 -5.74
N VAL A 767 16.83 27.35 -5.62
CA VAL A 767 17.12 26.40 -6.69
C VAL A 767 16.65 25.02 -6.25
N PHE A 768 15.93 24.36 -7.14
CA PHE A 768 15.47 22.99 -7.00
C PHE A 768 16.13 22.16 -8.09
N GLY A 769 17.30 21.59 -7.82
CA GLY A 769 18.07 20.81 -8.79
C GLY A 769 18.12 19.33 -8.45
N ARG A 770 17.58 18.46 -9.31
CA ARG A 770 17.74 17.00 -9.16
C ARG A 770 17.74 16.28 -10.51
N HIS A 771 17.94 14.97 -10.50
CA HIS A 771 17.80 14.12 -11.69
C HIS A 771 16.36 14.09 -12.27
N PHE A 772 15.36 14.58 -11.52
CA PHE A 772 13.94 14.70 -11.87
C PHE A 772 13.35 16.00 -11.27
N ALA A 773 12.16 16.41 -11.74
CA ALA A 773 11.51 17.64 -11.29
C ALA A 773 10.97 17.47 -9.85
N SER A 774 11.39 18.37 -8.95
CA SER A 774 11.18 18.18 -7.50
C SER A 774 11.16 19.51 -6.75
N SER A 775 10.37 20.46 -7.23
CA SER A 775 10.35 21.83 -6.70
C SER A 775 9.34 21.98 -5.56
N LEU A 776 9.47 23.00 -4.72
CA LEU A 776 8.44 23.30 -3.70
C LEU A 776 7.10 23.62 -4.37
N GLY A 777 6.02 23.00 -3.89
CA GLY A 777 4.67 23.16 -4.43
C GLY A 777 3.95 24.32 -3.75
N ARG A 778 3.77 24.29 -2.43
CA ARG A 778 3.24 25.42 -1.66
C ARG A 778 4.18 25.76 -0.53
N PHE A 779 4.53 27.04 -0.42
CA PHE A 779 5.47 27.49 0.60
C PHE A 779 5.18 28.92 1.07
N ARG A 780 5.75 29.29 2.21
CA ARG A 780 5.66 30.64 2.76
C ARG A 780 6.97 31.07 3.38
#